data_AF-A0A4R4QWJ0-F1
#
_entry.id   AF-A0A4R4QWJ0-F1
#
_cell.length_a   1.000
_cell.length_b   1.000
_cell.length_c   1.000
_cell.angle_alpha   90.00
_cell.angle_beta   90.00
_cell.angle_gamma   90.00
#
_symmetry.space_group_name_H-M   'P 1'
#
loop_
_entity.id
_entity.type
_entity.pdbx_description
1 polymer ?
#
loop_
_entity_poly.entity_id
_entity_poly.type
_entity_poly.pdbx_seq_one_letter_code
_entity_poly.pdbx_strand_id
1 'polypeptide(L)'
;MDEAVLTGLREVAGPELYRRNAFRVTGLPVDVDRPTARRRQQRLAAAFKVGADVDGLGPAVGPEELRAAFDVLLGDPRRRLVHEIFGAWGAPDDCGCPTTTHTEHDRAVRAHAEVLDMDPADVLALAMDGRVDDRWATAASAWTKTLRSAAFWRHLHHRVEQLDDRQLDAAVVEALRAELPGVLVQPVLQLAATAEYPAPLRKSLADWPVPERDRDRLVEEAAGPQYEKLEAITGELHRLLESGDIEGTVARVHAEALPALARLEGLAPIDRHRRTATARNRIAVALNNCAVAKQGKTGRYEGDVKTWLAEAEKLATDPETIRRIHENRDGFVGEERAIQEFRARVRLLERTHGRYAAVQFLRNLLSQSDDEALTTVVRQMLAELNAGGLGYRPAPRPAYERQGRRRRVLGVVAVCAVLLVIYVLYQAFSGPDAQRVDVHSRTLTDNPPAGACVAEAADWRDGNSAVSVVDCAEEHWAEVVAYLPLATGPAEYPGVEEVSRLATFLCAEKLAQFSLSPQTYDVEVIYTGQIDWDAQDPDPNYATCAARRVDDKRWKGQAMGAGSGNAQLAASMPLTSREGILENPPIGSCVEVVQPEAKWDEKLPIVRCDQPHWAQILGYRQVTGPWSDEAAVAQAANLVCLGLANSQQVPDGYTVTAAWPPWWNEPASPVHVACLAHRDDDQPFSGGIRQ
;
A
#
# COMPACT_ATOMS: atom_id res chain seq x y z
N MET A 1 20.87 -27.80 12.94
CA MET A 1 22.28 -27.72 13.41
C MET A 1 22.87 -26.36 13.06
N ASP A 2 22.46 -25.79 11.93
CA ASP A 2 22.90 -24.49 11.37
C ASP A 2 22.49 -23.26 12.20
N GLU A 3 21.50 -23.39 13.08
CA GLU A 3 20.91 -22.28 13.84
C GLU A 3 21.94 -21.51 14.69
N ALA A 4 22.98 -22.16 15.21
CA ALA A 4 24.01 -21.49 16.00
C ALA A 4 24.94 -20.59 15.15
N VAL A 5 25.28 -20.99 13.92
CA VAL A 5 26.07 -20.18 12.99
C VAL A 5 25.23 -18.98 12.53
N LEU A 6 23.96 -19.21 12.20
CA LEU A 6 23.04 -18.15 11.80
C LEU A 6 22.76 -17.17 12.94
N THR A 7 22.63 -17.67 14.17
CA THR A 7 22.52 -16.82 15.36
C THR A 7 23.80 -15.99 15.53
N GLY A 8 24.98 -16.60 15.42
CA GLY A 8 26.25 -15.88 15.49
C GLY A 8 26.40 -14.81 14.40
N LEU A 9 25.97 -15.10 13.17
CA LEU A 9 25.91 -14.13 12.08
C LEU A 9 25.04 -12.92 12.44
N ARG A 10 23.83 -13.16 12.94
CA ARG A 10 22.88 -12.09 13.33
C ARG A 10 23.37 -11.32 14.56
N GLU A 11 24.04 -11.97 15.51
CA GLU A 11 24.64 -11.35 16.70
C GLU A 11 25.74 -10.34 16.34
N VAL A 12 26.53 -10.61 15.28
CA VAL A 12 27.60 -9.68 14.84
C VAL A 12 27.10 -8.61 13.85
N ALA A 13 25.87 -8.74 13.34
CA ALA A 13 25.28 -7.92 12.28
C ALA A 13 24.88 -6.50 12.72
N GLY A 14 25.78 -5.74 13.33
CA GLY A 14 25.56 -4.36 13.77
C GLY A 14 26.66 -3.39 13.32
N PRO A 15 26.54 -2.09 13.65
CA PRO A 15 27.53 -1.07 13.30
C PRO A 15 28.96 -1.41 13.76
N GLU A 16 29.08 -2.20 14.83
CA GLU A 16 30.35 -2.62 15.42
C GLU A 16 30.93 -3.92 14.79
N LEU A 17 30.36 -4.40 13.67
CA LEU A 17 30.69 -5.67 12.99
C LEU A 17 32.21 -5.90 12.86
N TYR A 18 32.95 -4.89 12.40
CA TYR A 18 34.39 -4.99 12.20
C TYR A 18 35.19 -4.58 13.44
N ARG A 19 34.73 -3.60 14.22
CA ARG A 19 35.42 -3.11 15.43
C ARG A 19 35.54 -4.21 16.48
N ARG A 20 34.45 -4.96 16.70
CA ARG A 20 34.39 -6.09 17.65
C ARG A 20 34.78 -7.43 17.02
N ASN A 21 35.31 -7.43 15.81
CA ASN A 21 35.76 -8.67 15.19
C ASN A 21 36.92 -9.28 16.01
N ALA A 22 36.80 -10.54 16.42
CA ALA A 22 37.75 -11.17 17.32
C ALA A 22 39.20 -11.19 16.79
N PHE A 23 39.38 -11.32 15.47
CA PHE A 23 40.71 -11.27 14.84
C PHE A 23 41.29 -9.85 14.84
N ARG A 24 40.46 -8.84 14.57
CA ARG A 24 40.87 -7.43 14.66
C ARG A 24 41.24 -7.04 16.09
N VAL A 25 40.42 -7.41 17.06
CA VAL A 25 40.63 -7.12 18.50
C VAL A 25 41.90 -7.77 19.02
N THR A 26 42.24 -8.99 18.59
CA THR A 26 43.42 -9.72 19.08
C THR A 26 44.70 -9.46 18.28
N GLY A 27 44.57 -8.86 17.09
CA GLY A 27 45.65 -8.67 16.13
C GLY A 27 46.18 -9.99 15.55
N LEU A 28 45.37 -11.04 15.54
CA LEU A 28 45.72 -12.36 15.00
C LEU A 28 45.17 -12.52 13.59
N PRO A 29 45.87 -13.23 12.69
CA PRO A 29 45.33 -13.59 11.37
C PRO A 29 44.24 -14.67 11.50
N VAL A 30 43.35 -14.77 10.50
CA VAL A 30 42.19 -15.67 10.54
C VAL A 30 42.56 -17.16 10.55
N ASP A 31 43.71 -17.49 9.98
CA ASP A 31 44.29 -18.83 9.89
C ASP A 31 45.02 -19.28 11.17
N VAL A 32 45.06 -18.44 12.22
CA VAL A 32 45.82 -18.72 13.43
C VAL A 32 45.43 -20.06 14.08
N ASP A 33 46.43 -20.89 14.37
CA ASP A 33 46.21 -22.14 15.09
C ASP A 33 45.85 -21.92 16.57
N ARG A 34 45.13 -22.88 17.17
CA ARG A 34 44.74 -22.81 18.60
C ARG A 34 45.94 -22.61 19.55
N PRO A 35 47.09 -23.30 19.38
CA PRO A 35 48.27 -23.09 20.23
C PRO A 35 48.81 -21.66 20.18
N THR A 36 48.90 -21.04 19.01
CA THR A 36 49.40 -19.68 18.82
C THR A 36 48.43 -18.66 19.40
N ALA A 37 47.12 -18.85 19.19
CA ALA A 37 46.10 -18.01 19.81
C ALA A 37 46.18 -18.06 21.36
N ARG A 38 46.36 -19.24 21.97
CA ARG A 38 46.55 -19.39 23.42
C ARG A 38 47.84 -18.71 23.92
N ARG A 39 48.95 -18.84 23.19
CA ARG A 39 50.20 -18.15 23.53
C ARG A 39 50.02 -16.63 23.50
N ARG A 40 49.34 -16.10 22.48
CA ARG A 40 49.00 -14.66 22.40
C ARG A 40 48.12 -14.25 23.58
N GLN A 41 47.07 -15.01 23.91
CA GLN A 41 46.20 -14.74 25.06
C GLN A 41 46.99 -14.62 26.37
N GLN A 42 47.89 -15.57 26.64
CA GLN A 42 48.73 -15.57 27.85
C GLN A 42 49.66 -14.34 27.89
N ARG A 43 50.28 -13.99 26.76
CA ARG A 43 51.16 -12.81 26.65
C ARG A 43 50.39 -11.52 26.91
N LEU A 44 49.21 -11.37 26.31
CA LEU A 44 48.38 -10.17 26.49
C LEU A 44 47.83 -10.06 27.91
N ALA A 45 47.34 -11.16 28.48
CA ALA A 45 46.89 -11.18 29.87
C ALA A 45 48.00 -10.82 30.87
N ALA A 46 49.25 -11.22 30.59
CA ALA A 46 50.40 -10.82 31.39
C ALA A 46 50.72 -9.33 31.25
N ALA A 47 50.70 -8.78 30.03
CA ALA A 47 50.96 -7.36 29.77
C ALA A 47 49.93 -6.45 30.46
N PHE A 48 48.64 -6.79 30.39
CA PHE A 48 47.58 -6.04 31.07
C PHE A 48 47.71 -6.07 32.60
N LYS A 49 48.15 -7.19 33.18
CA LYS A 49 48.38 -7.27 34.64
C LYS A 49 49.47 -6.33 35.14
N VAL A 50 50.45 -6.00 34.30
CA VAL A 50 51.58 -5.14 34.65
C VAL A 50 51.45 -3.72 34.10
N GLY A 51 50.32 -3.38 33.45
CA GLY A 51 50.10 -2.08 32.82
C GLY A 51 51.04 -1.76 31.66
N ALA A 52 51.60 -2.78 31.01
CA ALA A 52 52.47 -2.59 29.86
C ALA A 52 51.64 -2.29 28.60
N ASP A 53 52.13 -1.35 27.80
CA ASP A 53 51.58 -1.11 26.46
C ASP A 53 51.81 -2.33 25.57
N VAL A 54 50.86 -2.60 24.66
CA VAL A 54 50.86 -3.79 23.84
C VAL A 54 50.87 -3.41 22.37
N ASP A 55 51.99 -3.68 21.71
CA ASP A 55 52.11 -3.54 20.26
C ASP A 55 51.04 -4.35 19.49
N GLY A 56 50.39 -3.65 18.56
CA GLY A 56 49.42 -4.22 17.62
C GLY A 56 47.97 -4.28 18.13
N LEU A 57 47.67 -3.73 19.31
CA LEU A 57 46.29 -3.46 19.72
C LEU A 57 45.92 -2.01 19.40
N GLY A 58 44.69 -1.77 18.93
CA GLY A 58 44.17 -0.41 18.81
C GLY A 58 44.04 0.25 20.19
N PRO A 59 44.18 1.58 20.30
CA PRO A 59 44.23 2.30 21.59
C PRO A 59 42.94 2.19 22.45
N ALA A 60 41.89 1.53 21.96
CA ALA A 60 40.58 1.43 22.61
C ALA A 60 40.25 0.02 23.16
N VAL A 61 41.09 -1.00 22.96
CA VAL A 61 40.75 -2.39 23.33
C VAL A 61 40.93 -2.63 24.83
N GLY A 62 39.84 -2.89 25.54
CA GLY A 62 39.83 -3.19 26.97
C GLY A 62 40.11 -4.66 27.32
N PRO A 63 40.46 -5.00 28.58
CA PRO A 63 40.71 -6.38 29.01
C PRO A 63 39.49 -7.31 28.87
N GLU A 64 38.28 -6.78 29.03
CA GLU A 64 37.04 -7.56 28.88
C GLU A 64 36.75 -7.90 27.42
N GLU A 65 36.91 -6.92 26.53
CA GLU A 65 36.75 -7.10 25.09
C GLU A 65 37.76 -8.10 24.54
N LEU A 66 39.02 -8.02 25.01
CA LEU A 66 40.04 -8.99 24.65
C LEU A 66 39.71 -10.40 25.14
N ARG A 67 39.18 -10.54 26.37
CA ARG A 67 38.73 -11.85 26.88
C ARG A 67 37.62 -12.42 26.01
N ALA A 68 36.59 -11.61 25.70
CA ALA A 68 35.48 -12.02 24.85
C ALA A 68 35.96 -12.43 23.45
N ALA A 69 36.91 -11.69 22.85
CA ALA A 69 37.49 -12.04 21.56
C ALA A 69 38.22 -13.40 21.60
N PHE A 70 39.04 -13.66 22.63
CA PHE A 70 39.68 -14.98 22.77
C PHE A 70 38.69 -16.11 23.05
N ASP A 71 37.60 -15.84 23.78
CA ASP A 71 36.55 -16.83 24.01
C ASP A 71 35.88 -17.24 22.69
N VAL A 72 35.74 -16.31 21.73
CA VAL A 72 35.30 -16.64 20.36
C VAL A 72 36.37 -17.45 19.61
N LEU A 73 37.64 -17.01 19.61
CA LEU A 73 38.69 -17.68 18.83
C LEU A 73 39.06 -19.08 19.33
N LEU A 74 38.96 -19.31 20.65
CA LEU A 74 39.36 -20.56 21.30
C LEU A 74 38.18 -21.45 21.68
N GLY A 75 36.96 -20.90 21.72
CA GLY A 75 35.73 -21.59 22.05
C GLY A 75 35.10 -22.30 20.86
N ASP A 76 33.88 -21.87 20.51
CA ASP A 76 33.02 -22.51 19.50
C ASP A 76 33.51 -22.23 18.06
N PRO A 77 33.92 -23.26 17.29
CA PRO A 77 34.36 -23.09 15.90
C PRO A 77 33.31 -22.44 14.99
N ARG A 78 32.02 -22.58 15.30
CA ARG A 78 30.93 -21.96 14.54
C ARG A 78 30.97 -20.45 14.65
N ARG A 79 31.19 -19.93 15.86
CA ARG A 79 31.35 -18.49 16.12
C ARG A 79 32.66 -17.98 15.52
N ARG A 80 33.75 -18.76 15.64
CA ARG A 80 35.02 -18.44 15.00
C ARG A 80 34.85 -18.26 13.49
N LEU A 81 34.18 -19.19 12.80
CA LEU A 81 33.93 -19.13 11.35
C LEU A 81 33.21 -17.84 10.94
N VAL A 82 32.20 -17.40 11.71
CA VAL A 82 31.52 -16.12 11.46
C VAL A 82 32.50 -14.93 11.50
N HIS A 83 33.40 -14.90 12.49
CA HIS A 83 34.42 -13.86 12.56
C HIS A 83 35.49 -13.96 11.45
N GLU A 84 35.77 -15.16 10.93
CA GLU A 84 36.70 -15.35 9.81
C GLU A 84 36.13 -14.74 8.51
N ILE A 85 34.81 -14.82 8.29
CA ILE A 85 34.13 -14.21 7.13
C ILE A 85 34.28 -12.68 7.12
N PHE A 86 34.33 -12.04 8.29
CA PHE A 86 34.48 -10.58 8.40
C PHE A 86 35.90 -10.14 8.76
N GLY A 87 36.86 -11.07 8.80
CA GLY A 87 38.27 -10.81 9.07
C GLY A 87 39.09 -10.71 7.78
N ALA A 88 40.26 -10.09 7.82
CA ALA A 88 41.18 -10.09 6.68
C ALA A 88 41.85 -11.46 6.54
N TRP A 89 41.77 -12.06 5.35
CA TRP A 89 42.34 -13.37 5.04
C TRP A 89 43.83 -13.29 4.70
N GLY A 90 44.30 -12.17 4.15
CA GLY A 90 45.70 -12.02 3.76
C GLY A 90 46.09 -12.90 2.58
N ALA A 91 47.37 -13.30 2.50
CA ALA A 91 47.84 -14.19 1.43
C ALA A 91 47.21 -15.58 1.56
N PRO A 92 46.91 -16.28 0.44
CA PRO A 92 46.42 -17.64 0.52
C PRO A 92 47.49 -18.57 1.10
N ASP A 93 47.14 -19.29 2.17
CA ASP A 93 47.98 -20.32 2.78
C ASP A 93 47.25 -21.67 2.75
N ASP A 94 47.87 -22.68 2.13
CA ASP A 94 47.40 -24.07 1.98
C ASP A 94 45.95 -24.32 1.50
N CYS A 95 45.21 -23.28 1.09
CA CYS A 95 43.79 -23.38 0.72
C CYS A 95 43.53 -23.65 -0.76
N GLY A 96 44.56 -23.66 -1.60
CA GLY A 96 44.46 -23.87 -3.06
C GLY A 96 43.65 -22.80 -3.82
N CYS A 97 43.26 -21.72 -3.15
CA CYS A 97 42.45 -20.66 -3.74
C CYS A 97 43.32 -19.69 -4.56
N PRO A 98 42.79 -19.12 -5.67
CA PRO A 98 43.48 -18.03 -6.36
C PRO A 98 43.70 -16.84 -5.43
N THR A 99 44.88 -16.21 -5.48
CA THR A 99 45.23 -15.01 -4.69
C THR A 99 44.21 -13.87 -4.86
N THR A 100 43.59 -13.79 -6.03
CA THR A 100 42.52 -12.82 -6.33
C THR A 100 41.30 -12.99 -5.42
N THR A 101 40.97 -14.21 -5.00
CA THR A 101 39.82 -14.48 -4.10
C THR A 101 40.01 -13.80 -2.75
N HIS A 102 41.17 -14.00 -2.13
CA HIS A 102 41.52 -13.36 -0.85
C HIS A 102 41.60 -11.84 -1.00
N THR A 103 42.21 -11.37 -2.09
CA THR A 103 42.39 -9.92 -2.34
C THR A 103 41.04 -9.21 -2.52
N GLU A 104 40.10 -9.84 -3.23
CA GLU A 104 38.75 -9.31 -3.45
C GLU A 104 37.91 -9.33 -2.17
N HIS A 105 37.99 -10.41 -1.41
CA HIS A 105 37.38 -10.52 -0.09
C HIS A 105 37.89 -9.44 0.86
N ASP A 106 39.21 -9.31 1.01
CA ASP A 106 39.82 -8.33 1.92
C ASP A 106 39.53 -6.89 1.50
N ARG A 107 39.38 -6.66 0.19
CA ARG A 107 38.90 -5.36 -0.33
C ARG A 107 37.45 -5.10 0.09
N ALA A 108 36.58 -6.10 0.05
CA ALA A 108 35.18 -5.97 0.49
C ALA A 108 35.08 -5.71 2.00
N VAL A 109 35.82 -6.48 2.82
CA VAL A 109 35.94 -6.27 4.26
C VAL A 109 36.43 -4.85 4.56
N ARG A 110 37.51 -4.40 3.91
CA ARG A 110 38.07 -3.07 4.15
C ARG A 110 37.13 -1.95 3.73
N ALA A 111 36.52 -2.02 2.55
CA ALA A 111 35.60 -1.00 2.07
C ALA A 111 34.38 -0.84 3.00
N HIS A 112 33.85 -1.95 3.52
CA HIS A 112 32.72 -1.91 4.46
C HIS A 112 33.15 -1.42 5.86
N ALA A 113 34.32 -1.87 6.34
CA ALA A 113 34.89 -1.40 7.60
C ALA A 113 35.22 0.10 7.58
N GLU A 114 35.75 0.62 6.47
CA GLU A 114 36.08 2.04 6.32
C GLU A 114 34.88 2.96 6.56
N VAL A 115 33.67 2.52 6.18
CA VAL A 115 32.44 3.29 6.41
C VAL A 115 31.92 3.09 7.84
N LEU A 116 31.92 1.85 8.34
CA LEU A 116 31.46 1.55 9.69
C LEU A 116 32.37 2.07 10.81
N ASP A 117 33.65 2.29 10.50
CA ASP A 117 34.62 2.85 11.44
C ASP A 117 34.53 4.37 11.58
N MET A 118 33.73 5.05 10.75
CA MET A 118 33.48 6.49 10.89
C MET A 118 32.68 6.80 12.16
N ASP A 119 32.75 8.04 12.63
CA ASP A 119 31.83 8.51 13.66
C ASP A 119 30.41 8.57 13.07
N PRO A 120 29.36 8.10 13.78
CA PRO A 120 27.99 8.17 13.28
C PRO A 120 27.55 9.58 12.84
N ALA A 121 28.05 10.63 13.48
CA ALA A 121 27.78 12.01 13.09
C ALA A 121 28.43 12.36 11.74
N ASP A 122 29.64 11.89 11.49
CA ASP A 122 30.35 12.07 10.21
C ASP A 122 29.65 11.28 9.08
N VAL A 123 29.19 10.06 9.38
CA VAL A 123 28.39 9.26 8.45
C VAL A 123 27.12 10.00 8.05
N LEU A 124 26.39 10.56 9.02
CA LEU A 124 25.17 11.31 8.74
C LEU A 124 25.45 12.59 7.94
N ALA A 125 26.48 13.36 8.31
CA ALA A 125 26.87 14.58 7.60
C ALA A 125 27.23 14.30 6.14
N LEU A 126 28.02 13.25 5.89
CA LEU A 126 28.37 12.83 4.53
C LEU A 126 27.16 12.29 3.76
N ALA A 127 26.20 11.66 4.43
CA ALA A 127 24.98 11.16 3.80
C ALA A 127 24.07 12.31 3.36
N MET A 128 23.98 13.37 4.16
CA MET A 128 23.29 14.62 3.79
C MET A 128 23.96 15.33 2.62
N ASP A 129 25.29 15.29 2.52
CA ASP A 129 26.07 15.82 1.39
C ASP A 129 26.02 14.93 0.12
N GLY A 130 25.41 13.73 0.20
CA GLY A 130 25.41 12.74 -0.87
C GLY A 130 26.75 12.04 -1.13
N ARG A 131 27.77 12.27 -0.30
CA ARG A 131 29.14 11.71 -0.45
C ARG A 131 29.35 10.38 0.28
N VAL A 132 28.41 9.98 1.13
CA VAL A 132 28.42 8.64 1.75
C VAL A 132 27.91 7.57 0.80
N ASP A 133 27.10 7.95 -0.20
CA ASP A 133 26.60 7.04 -1.24
C ASP A 133 27.76 6.35 -1.98
N ASP A 134 28.84 7.08 -2.34
CA ASP A 134 29.99 6.50 -3.05
C ASP A 134 30.72 5.42 -2.23
N ARG A 135 30.80 5.59 -0.90
CA ARG A 135 31.51 4.63 -0.04
C ARG A 135 30.66 3.40 0.25
N TRP A 136 29.37 3.56 0.54
CA TRP A 136 28.45 2.44 0.64
C TRP A 136 28.35 1.66 -0.67
N ALA A 137 28.26 2.35 -1.81
CA ALA A 137 28.25 1.72 -3.13
C ALA A 137 29.55 0.96 -3.41
N THR A 138 30.70 1.49 -2.97
CA THR A 138 32.00 0.79 -3.07
C THR A 138 32.00 -0.50 -2.24
N ALA A 139 31.50 -0.46 -1.00
CA ALA A 139 31.36 -1.64 -0.15
C ALA A 139 30.39 -2.67 -0.74
N ALA A 140 29.20 -2.22 -1.17
CA ALA A 140 28.17 -3.05 -1.78
C ALA A 140 28.66 -3.73 -3.07
N SER A 141 29.37 -3.00 -3.93
CA SER A 141 29.97 -3.53 -5.16
C SER A 141 31.05 -4.58 -4.88
N ALA A 142 31.93 -4.33 -3.90
CA ALA A 142 32.97 -5.27 -3.51
C ALA A 142 32.38 -6.56 -2.91
N TRP A 143 31.37 -6.46 -2.04
CA TRP A 143 30.67 -7.62 -1.49
C TRP A 143 29.87 -8.36 -2.57
N THR A 144 29.20 -7.66 -3.48
CA THR A 144 28.49 -8.28 -4.60
C THR A 144 29.43 -9.12 -5.46
N LYS A 145 30.62 -8.59 -5.78
CA LYS A 145 31.64 -9.33 -6.52
C LYS A 145 32.09 -10.59 -5.77
N THR A 146 32.34 -10.45 -4.47
CA THR A 146 32.78 -11.54 -3.58
C THR A 146 31.74 -12.64 -3.48
N LEU A 147 30.47 -12.30 -3.22
CA LEU A 147 29.36 -13.24 -3.06
C LEU A 147 29.01 -13.99 -4.35
N ARG A 148 29.28 -13.39 -5.53
CA ARG A 148 29.11 -14.05 -6.83
C ARG A 148 30.25 -15.01 -7.18
N SER A 149 31.37 -14.98 -6.45
CA SER A 149 32.53 -15.82 -6.73
C SER A 149 32.36 -17.24 -6.21
N ALA A 150 32.37 -18.23 -7.10
CA ALA A 150 32.41 -19.64 -6.69
C ALA A 150 33.68 -20.00 -5.90
N ALA A 151 34.80 -19.29 -6.13
CA ALA A 151 36.05 -19.51 -5.40
C ALA A 151 35.95 -19.05 -3.94
N PHE A 152 35.20 -17.98 -3.65
CA PHE A 152 34.91 -17.53 -2.29
C PHE A 152 34.16 -18.60 -1.50
N TRP A 153 33.09 -19.17 -2.06
CA TRP A 153 32.34 -20.22 -1.39
C TRP A 153 33.15 -21.52 -1.22
N ARG A 154 33.98 -21.87 -2.21
CA ARG A 154 34.89 -23.02 -2.09
C ARG A 154 35.91 -22.82 -0.96
N HIS A 155 36.40 -21.59 -0.76
CA HIS A 155 37.26 -21.26 0.37
C HIS A 155 36.55 -21.52 1.70
N LEU A 156 35.28 -21.12 1.84
CA LEU A 156 34.52 -21.38 3.07
C LEU A 156 34.27 -22.87 3.32
N HIS A 157 33.99 -23.67 2.27
CA HIS A 157 33.94 -25.13 2.41
C HIS A 157 35.27 -25.70 2.90
N HIS A 158 36.38 -25.27 2.31
CA HIS A 158 37.71 -25.69 2.73
C HIS A 158 38.00 -25.31 4.19
N ARG A 159 37.58 -24.13 4.64
CA ARG A 159 37.72 -23.71 6.05
C ARG A 159 36.88 -24.57 7.00
N VAL A 160 35.66 -24.91 6.62
CA VAL A 160 34.83 -25.85 7.39
C VAL A 160 35.52 -27.22 7.54
N GLU A 161 36.10 -27.74 6.45
CA GLU A 161 36.88 -28.99 6.49
C GLU A 161 38.13 -28.87 7.37
N GLN A 162 38.89 -27.78 7.28
CA GLN A 162 40.09 -27.56 8.08
C GLN A 162 39.81 -27.38 9.58
N LEU A 163 38.66 -26.82 9.95
CA LEU A 163 38.26 -26.70 11.36
C LEU A 163 37.94 -28.06 11.99
N ASP A 164 37.62 -29.07 11.16
CA ASP A 164 37.38 -30.48 11.52
C ASP A 164 36.49 -30.63 12.77
N ASP A 165 35.38 -29.88 12.80
CA ASP A 165 34.39 -29.96 13.88
C ASP A 165 33.11 -30.63 13.36
N ARG A 166 32.65 -31.66 14.06
CA ARG A 166 31.41 -32.40 13.75
C ARG A 166 30.15 -31.54 13.64
N GLN A 167 30.17 -30.30 14.14
CA GLN A 167 29.05 -29.36 14.08
C GLN A 167 29.10 -28.44 12.84
N LEU A 168 30.16 -28.54 12.04
CA LEU A 168 30.37 -27.79 10.81
C LEU A 168 30.43 -28.76 9.63
N ASP A 169 29.47 -28.64 8.70
CA ASP A 169 29.45 -29.42 7.48
C ASP A 169 29.14 -28.53 6.27
N ALA A 170 29.00 -29.13 5.08
CA ALA A 170 28.72 -28.39 3.87
C ALA A 170 27.37 -27.63 3.89
N ALA A 171 26.39 -28.07 4.68
CA ALA A 171 25.09 -27.41 4.78
C ALA A 171 25.21 -26.03 5.46
N VAL A 172 26.17 -25.87 6.38
CA VAL A 172 26.48 -24.57 7.00
C VAL A 172 26.86 -23.52 5.96
N VAL A 173 27.65 -23.89 4.93
CA VAL A 173 28.06 -22.92 3.89
C VAL A 173 26.88 -22.50 3.01
N GLU A 174 25.92 -23.40 2.76
CA GLU A 174 24.68 -23.06 2.05
C GLU A 174 23.78 -22.14 2.89
N ALA A 175 23.67 -22.38 4.19
CA ALA A 175 22.96 -21.49 5.11
C ALA A 175 23.62 -20.11 5.18
N LEU A 176 24.96 -20.04 5.23
CA LEU A 176 25.73 -18.80 5.13
C LEU A 176 25.44 -18.08 3.81
N ARG A 177 25.37 -18.80 2.68
CA ARG A 177 25.07 -18.21 1.37
C ARG A 177 23.71 -17.53 1.32
N ALA A 178 22.70 -18.12 1.95
CA ALA A 178 21.36 -17.56 2.01
C ALA A 178 21.29 -16.30 2.90
N GLU A 179 21.99 -16.30 4.04
CA GLU A 179 21.81 -15.28 5.09
C GLU A 179 22.81 -14.12 5.02
N LEU A 180 24.02 -14.35 4.49
CA LEU A 180 25.09 -13.36 4.46
C LEU A 180 24.71 -12.03 3.77
N PRO A 181 23.96 -12.00 2.65
CA PRO A 181 23.51 -10.73 2.07
C PRO A 181 22.68 -9.88 3.03
N GLY A 182 21.77 -10.47 3.80
CA GLY A 182 20.95 -9.77 4.79
C GLY A 182 21.78 -9.25 5.96
N VAL A 183 22.73 -10.07 6.44
CA VAL A 183 23.67 -9.69 7.51
C VAL A 183 24.52 -8.48 7.12
N LEU A 184 24.95 -8.41 5.86
CA LEU A 184 25.79 -7.32 5.37
C LEU A 184 25.09 -5.96 5.35
N VAL A 185 23.77 -5.92 5.18
CA VAL A 185 22.99 -4.66 5.17
C VAL A 185 22.48 -4.26 6.55
N GLN A 186 22.51 -5.17 7.53
CA GLN A 186 22.02 -4.90 8.87
C GLN A 186 22.72 -3.71 9.57
N PRO A 187 24.05 -3.50 9.45
CA PRO A 187 24.71 -2.34 10.05
C PRO A 187 24.16 -1.00 9.53
N VAL A 188 23.96 -0.85 8.22
CA VAL A 188 23.40 0.39 7.65
C VAL A 188 21.93 0.58 8.02
N LEU A 189 21.16 -0.51 8.13
CA LEU A 189 19.79 -0.47 8.62
C LEU A 189 19.69 -0.01 10.08
N GLN A 190 20.57 -0.49 10.96
CA GLN A 190 20.61 -0.06 12.36
C GLN A 190 21.03 1.41 12.50
N LEU A 191 22.00 1.86 11.69
CA LEU A 191 22.37 3.28 11.62
C LEU A 191 21.19 4.13 11.12
N ALA A 192 20.50 3.70 10.06
CA ALA A 192 19.33 4.39 9.55
C ALA A 192 18.21 4.44 10.61
N ALA A 193 17.92 3.33 11.29
CA ALA A 193 16.90 3.26 12.33
C ALA A 193 17.13 4.23 13.49
N THR A 194 18.38 4.51 13.83
CA THR A 194 18.74 5.42 14.92
C THR A 194 18.98 6.87 14.46
N ALA A 195 19.07 7.11 13.16
CA ALA A 195 19.32 8.44 12.61
C ALA A 195 18.11 9.37 12.71
N GLU A 196 18.38 10.67 12.86
CA GLU A 196 17.34 11.70 12.77
C GLU A 196 16.78 11.82 11.35
N TYR A 197 17.62 11.57 10.33
CA TYR A 197 17.25 11.61 8.91
C TYR A 197 17.64 10.28 8.23
N PRO A 198 16.78 9.24 8.26
CA PRO A 198 17.10 7.90 7.78
C PRO A 198 17.21 7.75 6.25
N ALA A 199 16.53 8.61 5.48
CA ALA A 199 16.35 8.41 4.05
C ALA A 199 17.65 8.27 3.23
N PRO A 200 18.70 9.09 3.46
CA PRO A 200 19.98 8.91 2.76
C PRO A 200 20.61 7.53 3.01
N LEU A 201 20.65 7.08 4.27
CA LEU A 201 21.24 5.77 4.62
C LEU A 201 20.43 4.60 4.08
N ARG A 202 19.09 4.69 4.12
CA ARG A 202 18.21 3.70 3.49
C ARG A 202 18.44 3.61 1.99
N LYS A 203 18.64 4.74 1.30
CA LYS A 203 18.85 4.76 -0.15
C LYS A 203 20.09 3.94 -0.56
N SER A 204 21.13 3.94 0.27
CA SER A 204 22.34 3.16 0.04
C SER A 204 22.09 1.63 0.01
N LEU A 205 20.94 1.14 0.46
CA LEU A 205 20.53 -0.27 0.38
C LEU A 205 20.28 -0.76 -1.05
N ALA A 206 20.02 0.14 -1.99
CA ALA A 206 19.66 -0.22 -3.37
C ALA A 206 20.80 -0.97 -4.09
N ASP A 207 22.06 -0.70 -3.73
CA ASP A 207 23.24 -1.25 -4.40
C ASP A 207 23.68 -2.61 -3.83
N TRP A 208 23.07 -3.06 -2.74
CA TRP A 208 23.44 -4.31 -2.07
C TRP A 208 22.80 -5.53 -2.75
N PRO A 209 23.46 -6.71 -2.72
CA PRO A 209 23.01 -7.92 -3.38
C PRO A 209 21.91 -8.65 -2.56
N VAL A 210 20.92 -7.91 -2.07
CA VAL A 210 19.78 -8.42 -1.32
C VAL A 210 18.55 -8.37 -2.23
N PRO A 211 17.80 -9.48 -2.38
CA PRO A 211 16.53 -9.46 -3.12
C PRO A 211 15.60 -8.38 -2.60
N GLU A 212 14.87 -7.73 -3.51
CA GLU A 212 14.01 -6.60 -3.19
C GLU A 212 12.99 -6.90 -2.07
N ARG A 213 12.35 -8.07 -2.14
CA ARG A 213 11.43 -8.57 -1.12
C ARG A 213 12.09 -8.73 0.26
N ASP A 214 13.31 -9.25 0.30
CA ASP A 214 14.04 -9.43 1.56
C ASP A 214 14.50 -8.08 2.13
N ARG A 215 14.90 -7.14 1.26
CA ARG A 215 15.25 -5.78 1.67
C ARG A 215 14.07 -5.07 2.32
N ASP A 216 12.87 -5.15 1.74
CA ASP A 216 11.67 -4.53 2.33
C ASP A 216 11.33 -5.16 3.68
N ARG A 217 11.44 -6.48 3.81
CA ARG A 217 11.27 -7.18 5.09
C ARG A 217 12.27 -6.70 6.15
N LEU A 218 13.56 -6.62 5.80
CA LEU A 218 14.60 -6.15 6.72
C LEU A 218 14.41 -4.68 7.13
N VAL A 219 13.94 -3.83 6.22
CA VAL A 219 13.56 -2.45 6.52
C VAL A 219 12.41 -2.40 7.52
N GLU A 220 11.37 -3.21 7.32
CA GLU A 220 10.22 -3.27 8.23
C GLU A 220 10.60 -3.81 9.62
N GLU A 221 11.45 -4.84 9.67
CA GLU A 221 12.03 -5.35 10.92
C GLU A 221 12.83 -4.26 11.66
N ALA A 222 13.69 -3.51 10.95
CA ALA A 222 14.47 -2.42 11.52
C ALA A 222 13.61 -1.22 11.97
N ALA A 223 12.46 -1.01 11.34
CA ALA A 223 11.50 0.04 11.68
C ALA A 223 10.56 -0.33 12.85
N GLY A 224 10.62 -1.56 13.35
CA GLY A 224 9.78 -2.08 14.44
C GLY A 224 9.64 -1.13 15.64
N PRO A 225 10.75 -0.69 16.27
CA PRO A 225 10.69 0.23 17.41
C PRO A 225 10.00 1.58 17.11
N GLN A 226 10.12 2.07 15.89
CA GLN A 226 9.52 3.32 15.43
C GLN A 226 8.01 3.14 15.22
N TYR A 227 7.58 1.99 14.70
CA TYR A 227 6.16 1.65 14.65
C TYR A 227 5.55 1.57 16.05
N GLU A 228 6.18 0.84 16.99
CA GLU A 228 5.71 0.74 18.37
C GLU A 228 5.60 2.11 19.05
N LYS A 229 6.61 2.96 18.86
CA LYS A 229 6.59 4.34 19.35
C LYS A 229 5.42 5.15 18.78
N LEU A 230 5.17 5.03 17.48
CA LEU A 230 4.10 5.78 16.82
C LEU A 230 2.71 5.24 17.19
N GLU A 231 2.58 3.93 17.37
CA GLU A 231 1.38 3.28 17.91
C GLU A 231 1.07 3.77 19.32
N ALA A 232 2.07 3.85 20.20
CA ALA A 232 1.90 4.45 21.53
C ALA A 232 1.49 5.93 21.45
N ILE A 233 2.13 6.74 20.60
CA ILE A 233 1.75 8.15 20.43
C ILE A 233 0.29 8.25 19.95
N THR A 234 -0.12 7.46 18.95
CA THR A 234 -1.48 7.53 18.39
C THR A 234 -2.55 7.03 19.37
N GLY A 235 -2.26 6.02 20.20
CA GLY A 235 -3.14 5.62 21.30
C GLY A 235 -3.36 6.75 22.32
N GLU A 236 -2.32 7.53 22.60
CA GLU A 236 -2.38 8.69 23.50
C GLU A 236 -3.20 9.83 22.89
N LEU A 237 -3.04 10.09 21.59
CA LEU A 237 -3.84 11.07 20.85
C LEU A 237 -5.33 10.73 20.91
N HIS A 238 -5.68 9.45 20.76
CA HIS A 238 -7.07 9.00 20.85
C HIS A 238 -7.66 9.29 22.24
N ARG A 239 -6.93 8.98 23.32
CA ARG A 239 -7.37 9.28 24.70
C ARG A 239 -7.53 10.78 24.97
N LEU A 240 -6.64 11.62 24.45
CA LEU A 240 -6.77 13.08 24.57
C LEU A 240 -8.02 13.60 23.85
N LEU A 241 -8.30 13.07 22.65
CA LEU A 241 -9.51 13.38 21.90
C LEU A 241 -10.78 13.00 22.66
N GLU A 242 -10.84 11.79 23.22
CA GLU A 242 -11.98 11.33 24.03
C GLU A 242 -12.22 12.21 25.26
N SER A 243 -11.15 12.74 25.87
CA SER A 243 -11.24 13.68 26.99
C SER A 243 -11.69 15.10 26.59
N GLY A 244 -11.77 15.38 25.28
CA GLY A 244 -12.17 16.67 24.73
C GLY A 244 -11.05 17.73 24.66
N ASP A 245 -9.80 17.35 24.96
CA ASP A 245 -8.61 18.21 24.85
C ASP A 245 -8.07 18.26 23.42
N ILE A 246 -8.71 19.09 22.61
CA ILE A 246 -8.40 19.25 21.19
C ILE A 246 -7.02 19.90 21.00
N GLU A 247 -6.73 20.96 21.75
CA GLU A 247 -5.48 21.71 21.63
C GLU A 247 -4.28 20.87 22.10
N GLY A 248 -4.44 20.11 23.18
CA GLY A 248 -3.43 19.16 23.65
C GLY A 248 -3.15 18.06 22.64
N THR A 249 -4.19 17.50 22.02
CA THR A 249 -4.05 16.53 20.92
C THR A 249 -3.21 17.08 19.78
N VAL A 250 -3.58 18.25 19.23
CA VAL A 250 -2.89 18.85 18.08
C VAL A 250 -1.46 19.26 18.43
N ALA A 251 -1.24 19.84 19.61
CA ALA A 251 0.11 20.18 20.08
C ALA A 251 1.02 18.94 20.11
N ARG A 252 0.49 17.80 20.56
CA ARG A 252 1.22 16.53 20.60
C ARG A 252 1.41 15.92 19.20
N VAL A 253 0.44 16.08 18.28
CA VAL A 253 0.62 15.70 16.88
C VAL A 253 1.85 16.40 16.28
N HIS A 254 1.94 17.72 16.42
CA HIS A 254 3.06 18.48 15.86
C HIS A 254 4.39 18.22 16.56
N ALA A 255 4.39 18.13 17.90
CA ALA A 255 5.62 17.98 18.67
C ALA A 255 6.20 16.56 18.61
N GLU A 256 5.35 15.53 18.50
CA GLU A 256 5.77 14.14 18.66
C GLU A 256 5.39 13.26 17.47
N ALA A 257 4.13 13.27 17.03
CA ALA A 257 3.64 12.33 16.02
C ALA A 257 4.23 12.62 14.63
N LEU A 258 4.20 13.86 14.15
CA LEU A 258 4.72 14.21 12.82
C LEU A 258 6.24 14.01 12.70
N PRO A 259 7.08 14.41 13.68
CA PRO A 259 8.51 14.10 13.62
C PRO A 259 8.80 12.59 13.67
N ALA A 260 8.02 11.83 14.45
CA ALA A 260 8.15 10.37 14.49
C ALA A 260 7.73 9.71 13.16
N LEU A 261 6.63 10.16 12.57
CA LEU A 261 6.18 9.73 11.25
C LEU A 261 7.20 10.07 10.16
N ALA A 262 7.75 11.29 10.13
CA ALA A 262 8.74 11.68 9.12
C ALA A 262 10.01 10.81 9.17
N ARG A 263 10.47 10.45 10.38
CA ARG A 263 11.56 9.48 10.54
C ARG A 263 11.16 8.10 10.03
N LEU A 264 9.96 7.64 10.38
CA LEU A 264 9.46 6.35 9.91
C LEU A 264 9.36 6.30 8.38
N GLU A 265 8.84 7.35 7.73
CA GLU A 265 8.72 7.43 6.26
C GLU A 265 10.09 7.50 5.56
N GLY A 266 11.08 8.14 6.19
CA GLY A 266 12.44 8.13 5.68
C GLY A 266 13.07 6.74 5.68
N LEU A 267 12.71 5.89 6.65
CA LEU A 267 13.21 4.52 6.78
C LEU A 267 12.35 3.47 6.04
N ALA A 268 11.03 3.56 6.13
CA ALA A 268 10.04 2.66 5.56
C ALA A 268 8.98 3.45 4.78
N PRO A 269 9.26 3.80 3.51
CA PRO A 269 8.38 4.62 2.66
C PRO A 269 6.96 4.07 2.46
N ILE A 270 5.97 4.95 2.34
CA ILE A 270 4.54 4.59 2.25
C ILE A 270 4.17 3.78 0.99
N ASP A 271 4.90 3.98 -0.11
CA ASP A 271 4.69 3.30 -1.40
C ASP A 271 5.08 1.82 -1.36
N ARG A 272 5.92 1.44 -0.39
CA ARG A 272 6.42 0.06 -0.22
C ARG A 272 5.92 -0.59 1.06
N HIS A 273 5.57 0.20 2.08
CA HIS A 273 5.25 -0.30 3.42
C HIS A 273 3.84 0.11 3.87
N ARG A 274 2.89 -0.82 3.75
CA ARG A 274 1.48 -0.64 4.14
C ARG A 274 1.32 -0.23 5.61
N ARG A 275 2.17 -0.73 6.52
CA ARG A 275 2.13 -0.36 7.94
C ARG A 275 2.43 1.12 8.16
N THR A 276 3.33 1.71 7.36
CA THR A 276 3.60 3.16 7.37
C THR A 276 2.40 3.95 6.87
N ALA A 277 1.79 3.54 5.76
CA ALA A 277 0.57 4.18 5.25
C ALA A 277 -0.58 4.16 6.28
N THR A 278 -0.73 3.03 6.99
CA THR A 278 -1.70 2.89 8.08
C THR A 278 -1.43 3.87 9.23
N ALA A 279 -0.17 3.99 9.67
CA ALA A 279 0.19 4.92 10.74
C ALA A 279 -0.02 6.39 10.32
N ARG A 280 0.29 6.72 9.06
CA ARG A 280 0.03 8.04 8.45
C ARG A 280 -1.46 8.37 8.47
N ASN A 281 -2.32 7.43 8.05
CA ASN A 281 -3.77 7.60 8.06
C ASN A 281 -4.34 7.80 9.47
N ARG A 282 -3.83 7.09 10.47
CA ARG A 282 -4.27 7.29 11.87
C ARG A 282 -4.04 8.72 12.36
N ILE A 283 -2.92 9.33 11.98
CA ILE A 283 -2.63 10.74 12.31
C ILE A 283 -3.56 11.69 11.53
N ALA A 284 -3.82 11.39 10.25
CA ALA A 284 -4.78 12.15 9.44
C ALA A 284 -6.18 12.14 10.08
N VAL A 285 -6.67 10.97 10.50
CA VAL A 285 -7.96 10.82 11.19
C VAL A 285 -7.99 11.62 12.50
N ALA A 286 -6.93 11.60 13.30
CA ALA A 286 -6.85 12.37 14.54
C ALA A 286 -6.97 13.89 14.28
N LEU A 287 -6.26 14.41 13.26
CA LEU A 287 -6.34 15.82 12.86
C LEU A 287 -7.72 16.20 12.32
N ASN A 288 -8.31 15.35 11.48
CA ASN A 288 -9.68 15.54 10.99
C ASN A 288 -10.69 15.64 12.15
N ASN A 289 -10.59 14.72 13.12
CA ASN A 289 -11.49 14.70 14.28
C ASN A 289 -11.26 15.93 15.19
N CYS A 290 -10.02 16.39 15.34
CA CYS A 290 -9.72 17.66 16.01
C CYS A 290 -10.42 18.83 15.31
N ALA A 291 -10.35 18.90 13.98
CA ALA A 291 -10.96 19.96 13.20
C ALA A 291 -12.49 19.96 13.33
N VAL A 292 -13.13 18.78 13.23
CA VAL A 292 -14.58 18.61 13.42
C VAL A 292 -15.00 19.04 14.83
N ALA A 293 -14.30 18.56 15.86
CA ALA A 293 -14.62 18.91 17.24
C ALA A 293 -14.43 20.42 17.53
N LYS A 294 -13.42 21.05 16.92
CA LYS A 294 -13.16 22.49 17.06
C LYS A 294 -14.21 23.31 16.31
N GLN A 295 -14.56 22.91 15.10
CA GLN A 295 -15.61 23.54 14.31
C GLN A 295 -16.96 23.50 15.06
N GLY A 296 -17.32 22.35 15.64
CA GLY A 296 -18.55 22.24 16.42
C GLY A 296 -18.60 23.19 17.62
N LYS A 297 -17.45 23.49 18.24
CA LYS A 297 -17.33 24.46 19.35
C LYS A 297 -17.37 25.93 18.89
N THR A 298 -16.76 26.25 17.75
CA THR A 298 -16.62 27.65 17.29
C THR A 298 -17.72 28.08 16.32
N GLY A 299 -18.37 27.13 15.65
CA GLY A 299 -19.31 27.36 14.55
C GLY A 299 -18.67 28.04 13.33
N ARG A 300 -17.33 27.96 13.19
CA ARG A 300 -16.59 28.66 12.14
C ARG A 300 -15.57 27.78 11.45
N TYR A 301 -15.55 27.89 10.13
CA TYR A 301 -14.53 27.30 9.28
C TYR A 301 -13.39 28.28 9.01
N GLU A 302 -12.56 28.57 10.00
CA GLU A 302 -11.43 29.50 9.87
C GLU A 302 -10.25 29.11 10.77
N GLY A 303 -9.09 29.72 10.52
CA GLY A 303 -7.88 29.54 11.33
C GLY A 303 -7.49 28.07 11.46
N ASP A 304 -7.37 27.61 12.69
CA ASP A 304 -6.90 26.27 13.06
C ASP A 304 -7.71 25.14 12.39
N VAL A 305 -9.04 25.28 12.24
CA VAL A 305 -9.89 24.25 11.59
C VAL A 305 -9.46 24.02 10.14
N LYS A 306 -9.20 25.10 9.39
CA LYS A 306 -8.72 25.03 8.00
C LYS A 306 -7.33 24.40 7.92
N THR A 307 -6.45 24.79 8.84
CA THR A 307 -5.07 24.27 8.91
C THR A 307 -5.06 22.77 9.18
N TRP A 308 -5.80 22.30 10.19
CA TRP A 308 -5.79 20.89 10.59
C TRP A 308 -6.42 19.98 9.54
N LEU A 309 -7.50 20.40 8.85
CA LEU A 309 -8.04 19.62 7.72
C LEU A 309 -7.08 19.55 6.55
N ALA A 310 -6.41 20.66 6.20
CA ALA A 310 -5.44 20.66 5.11
C ALA A 310 -4.23 19.77 5.42
N GLU A 311 -3.82 19.67 6.68
CA GLU A 311 -2.78 18.73 7.10
C GLU A 311 -3.27 17.28 7.12
N ALA A 312 -4.49 17.02 7.61
CA ALA A 312 -5.11 15.71 7.52
C ALA A 312 -5.17 15.22 6.07
N GLU A 313 -5.59 16.09 5.14
CA GLU A 313 -5.68 15.79 3.71
C GLU A 313 -4.31 15.44 3.11
N LYS A 314 -3.24 16.15 3.47
CA LYS A 314 -1.88 15.83 3.03
C LYS A 314 -1.40 14.47 3.53
N LEU A 315 -1.88 14.04 4.70
CA LEU A 315 -1.46 12.79 5.33
C LEU A 315 -2.30 11.60 4.86
N ALA A 316 -3.56 11.82 4.52
CA ALA A 316 -4.45 10.75 4.10
C ALA A 316 -3.97 10.06 2.81
N THR A 317 -3.96 8.74 2.83
CA THR A 317 -3.58 7.84 1.72
C THR A 317 -4.66 6.78 1.47
N ASP A 318 -5.48 6.49 2.48
CA ASP A 318 -6.66 5.64 2.38
C ASP A 318 -7.81 6.43 1.71
N PRO A 319 -8.44 5.88 0.65
CA PRO A 319 -9.55 6.53 -0.04
C PRO A 319 -10.70 6.94 0.89
N GLU A 320 -11.02 6.11 1.90
CA GLU A 320 -12.11 6.39 2.83
C GLU A 320 -11.81 7.61 3.71
N THR A 321 -10.60 7.69 4.27
CA THR A 321 -10.13 8.83 5.06
C THR A 321 -10.10 10.10 4.21
N ILE A 322 -9.62 10.02 2.96
CA ILE A 322 -9.61 11.16 2.03
C ILE A 322 -11.04 11.65 1.81
N ARG A 323 -11.97 10.75 1.45
CA ARG A 323 -13.39 11.05 1.27
C ARG A 323 -13.96 11.74 2.50
N ARG A 324 -13.73 11.17 3.69
CA ARG A 324 -14.27 11.72 4.94
C ARG A 324 -13.76 13.13 5.25
N ILE A 325 -12.49 13.40 4.96
CA ILE A 325 -11.90 14.73 5.11
C ILE A 325 -12.54 15.72 4.15
N HIS A 326 -12.75 15.31 2.89
CA HIS A 326 -13.43 16.13 1.87
C HIS A 326 -14.89 16.40 2.23
N GLU A 327 -15.65 15.39 2.68
CA GLU A 327 -17.02 15.55 3.17
C GLU A 327 -17.12 16.59 4.30
N ASN A 328 -16.25 16.48 5.31
CA ASN A 328 -16.23 17.43 6.42
C ASN A 328 -15.87 18.84 5.93
N ARG A 329 -14.87 18.96 5.05
CA ARG A 329 -14.44 20.23 4.47
C ARG A 329 -15.58 20.89 3.68
N ASP A 330 -16.25 20.16 2.81
CA ASP A 330 -17.32 20.66 1.98
C ASP A 330 -18.55 21.01 2.82
N GLY A 331 -18.86 20.20 3.82
CA GLY A 331 -19.87 20.49 4.84
C GLY A 331 -19.59 21.82 5.54
N PHE A 332 -18.36 22.05 6.00
CA PHE A 332 -17.99 23.30 6.68
C PHE A 332 -18.03 24.52 5.77
N VAL A 333 -17.66 24.37 4.49
CA VAL A 333 -17.82 25.44 3.48
C VAL A 333 -19.30 25.75 3.23
N GLY A 334 -20.14 24.72 3.15
CA GLY A 334 -21.58 24.85 3.00
C GLY A 334 -22.22 25.58 4.18
N GLU A 335 -21.89 25.18 5.41
CA GLU A 335 -22.34 25.83 6.64
C GLU A 335 -21.88 27.30 6.72
N GLU A 336 -20.63 27.59 6.39
CA GLU A 336 -20.11 28.97 6.35
C GLU A 336 -20.92 29.81 5.36
N ARG A 337 -21.22 29.29 4.17
CA ARG A 337 -22.06 29.98 3.17
C ARG A 337 -23.47 30.23 3.70
N ALA A 338 -24.10 29.24 4.32
CA ALA A 338 -25.44 29.38 4.90
C ALA A 338 -25.47 30.44 6.02
N ILE A 339 -24.43 30.49 6.88
CA ILE A 339 -24.29 31.51 7.92
C ILE A 339 -24.14 32.91 7.29
N GLN A 340 -23.36 33.05 6.21
CA GLN A 340 -23.20 34.35 5.53
C GLN A 340 -24.51 34.82 4.88
N GLU A 341 -25.27 33.91 4.27
CA GLU A 341 -26.60 34.22 3.74
C GLU A 341 -27.58 34.63 4.85
N PHE A 342 -27.56 33.92 5.97
CA PHE A 342 -28.36 34.27 7.15
C PHE A 342 -28.00 35.66 7.67
N ARG A 343 -26.70 35.98 7.78
CA ARG A 343 -26.21 37.32 8.13
C ARG A 343 -26.68 38.37 7.15
N ALA A 344 -26.64 38.09 5.84
CA ALA A 344 -27.12 39.01 4.82
C ALA A 344 -28.62 39.29 4.95
N ARG A 345 -29.44 38.28 5.27
CA ARG A 345 -30.88 38.44 5.53
C ARG A 345 -31.16 39.27 6.77
N VAL A 346 -30.41 39.05 7.86
CA VAL A 346 -30.55 39.86 9.08
C VAL A 346 -30.15 41.31 8.84
N ARG A 347 -29.10 41.57 8.04
CA ARG A 347 -28.74 42.92 7.58
C ARG A 347 -29.83 43.57 6.74
N LEU A 348 -30.52 42.79 5.90
CA LEU A 348 -31.64 43.29 5.11
C LEU A 348 -32.82 43.66 6.02
N LEU A 349 -33.11 42.84 7.02
CA LEU A 349 -34.15 43.10 8.02
C LEU A 349 -33.84 44.35 8.85
N GLU A 350 -32.60 44.52 9.30
CA GLU A 350 -32.15 45.74 10.00
C GLU A 350 -32.35 46.99 9.13
N ARG A 351 -31.97 46.93 7.84
CA ARG A 351 -32.08 48.06 6.91
C ARG A 351 -33.52 48.42 6.58
N THR A 352 -34.42 47.43 6.49
CA THR A 352 -35.81 47.63 6.04
C THR A 352 -36.77 47.90 7.19
N HIS A 353 -36.60 47.25 8.33
CA HIS A 353 -37.53 47.28 9.47
C HIS A 353 -36.89 47.82 10.76
N GLY A 354 -35.65 48.28 10.68
CA GLY A 354 -34.91 48.85 11.79
C GLY A 354 -34.27 47.81 12.73
N ARG A 355 -33.28 48.28 13.50
CA ARG A 355 -32.47 47.45 14.41
C ARG A 355 -33.29 46.68 15.45
N TYR A 356 -34.38 47.26 15.95
CA TYR A 356 -35.24 46.60 16.94
C TYR A 356 -35.86 45.31 16.38
N ALA A 357 -36.33 45.32 15.13
CA ALA A 357 -36.92 44.16 14.48
C ALA A 357 -35.88 43.04 14.28
N ALA A 358 -34.66 43.38 13.86
CA ALA A 358 -33.57 42.41 13.71
C ALA A 358 -33.17 41.77 15.06
N VAL A 359 -33.06 42.57 16.13
CA VAL A 359 -32.75 42.05 17.49
C VAL A 359 -33.86 41.13 18.02
N GLN A 360 -35.13 41.48 17.81
CA GLN A 360 -36.25 40.63 18.23
C GLN A 360 -36.29 39.31 17.46
N PHE A 361 -36.04 39.35 16.15
CA PHE A 361 -35.92 38.15 15.33
C PHE A 361 -34.84 37.20 15.85
N LEU A 362 -33.62 37.70 16.10
CA LEU A 362 -32.51 36.90 16.62
C LEU A 362 -32.77 36.36 18.04
N ARG A 363 -33.39 37.15 18.93
CA ARG A 363 -33.76 36.69 20.28
C ARG A 363 -34.83 35.61 20.25
N ASN A 364 -35.81 35.73 19.36
CA ASN A 364 -36.81 34.70 19.16
C ASN A 364 -36.15 33.41 18.67
N LEU A 365 -35.22 33.50 17.72
CA LEU A 365 -34.46 32.37 17.22
C LEU A 365 -33.65 31.67 18.33
N LEU A 366 -32.98 32.45 19.21
CA LEU A 366 -32.29 31.90 20.39
C LEU A 366 -33.20 31.20 21.37
N SER A 367 -34.44 31.68 21.53
CA SER A 367 -35.39 31.06 22.45
C SER A 367 -35.99 29.74 21.94
N GLN A 368 -35.81 29.46 20.64
CA GLN A 368 -36.40 28.33 19.92
C GLN A 368 -35.37 27.29 19.48
N SER A 369 -34.07 27.59 19.55
CA SER A 369 -33.00 26.71 19.10
C SER A 369 -32.26 26.07 20.27
N ASP A 370 -32.13 24.75 20.24
CA ASP A 370 -31.28 23.97 21.16
C ASP A 370 -29.87 23.72 20.58
N ASP A 371 -29.60 24.16 19.35
CA ASP A 371 -28.31 24.00 18.68
C ASP A 371 -27.24 24.98 19.22
N GLU A 372 -26.15 24.45 19.76
CA GLU A 372 -25.07 25.22 20.37
C GLU A 372 -24.27 26.09 19.37
N ALA A 373 -24.05 25.59 18.15
CA ALA A 373 -23.34 26.32 17.10
C ALA A 373 -24.20 27.49 16.59
N LEU A 374 -25.47 27.24 16.29
CA LEU A 374 -26.41 28.28 15.86
C LEU A 374 -26.62 29.32 16.96
N THR A 375 -26.77 28.90 18.22
CA THR A 375 -26.93 29.85 19.34
C THR A 375 -25.68 30.71 19.53
N THR A 376 -24.48 30.17 19.32
CA THR A 376 -23.22 30.94 19.35
C THR A 376 -23.17 31.98 18.25
N VAL A 377 -23.50 31.59 17.01
CA VAL A 377 -23.55 32.51 15.85
C VAL A 377 -24.58 33.64 16.08
N VAL A 378 -25.77 33.30 16.57
CA VAL A 378 -26.83 34.29 16.83
C VAL A 378 -26.47 35.24 17.97
N ARG A 379 -25.86 34.74 19.06
CA ARG A 379 -25.35 35.59 20.15
C ARG A 379 -24.31 36.59 19.66
N GLN A 380 -23.42 36.15 18.77
CA GLN A 380 -22.44 37.04 18.16
C GLN A 380 -23.12 38.13 17.30
N MET A 381 -24.08 37.75 16.45
CA MET A 381 -24.80 38.73 15.63
C MET A 381 -25.58 39.74 16.48
N LEU A 382 -26.15 39.31 17.60
CA LEU A 382 -26.75 40.20 18.59
C LEU A 382 -25.72 41.15 19.22
N ALA A 383 -24.52 40.67 19.54
CA ALA A 383 -23.44 41.52 20.06
C ALA A 383 -22.98 42.56 19.03
N GLU A 384 -22.84 42.17 17.76
CA GLU A 384 -22.47 43.07 16.65
C GLU A 384 -23.54 44.13 16.39
N LEU A 385 -24.82 43.74 16.35
CA LEU A 385 -25.94 44.68 16.28
C LEU A 385 -25.95 45.62 17.49
N ASN A 386 -25.65 45.11 18.68
CA ASN A 386 -25.61 45.92 19.90
C ASN A 386 -24.48 46.96 19.91
N ALA A 387 -23.33 46.62 19.33
CA ALA A 387 -22.16 47.49 19.23
C ALA A 387 -22.28 48.63 18.18
N GLY A 388 -23.41 48.75 17.48
CA GLY A 388 -23.69 49.88 16.59
C GLY A 388 -23.28 49.70 15.13
N GLY A 389 -23.03 48.46 14.69
CA GLY A 389 -22.92 48.13 13.27
C GLY A 389 -22.32 46.74 13.02
N LEU A 390 -22.89 46.01 12.05
CA LEU A 390 -22.38 44.73 11.52
C LEU A 390 -21.11 44.91 10.64
N GLY A 391 -20.18 45.76 11.09
CA GLY A 391 -18.86 45.94 10.48
C GLY A 391 -17.87 44.98 11.12
N TYR A 392 -17.18 44.20 10.29
CA TYR A 392 -16.15 43.23 10.73
C TYR A 392 -15.12 43.89 11.65
N ARG A 393 -15.11 43.49 12.93
CA ARG A 393 -14.03 43.73 13.92
C ARG A 393 -13.94 42.51 14.85
N PRO A 394 -12.75 41.94 15.09
CA PRO A 394 -12.59 40.86 16.06
C PRO A 394 -12.53 41.45 17.49
N ALA A 395 -13.34 40.91 18.41
CA ALA A 395 -13.29 41.22 19.85
C ALA A 395 -13.92 40.07 20.68
N PRO A 396 -13.75 40.02 22.01
CA PRO A 396 -12.88 39.09 22.74
C PRO A 396 -13.62 37.91 23.42
N ARG A 397 -12.83 36.98 24.01
CA ARG A 397 -13.23 35.72 24.67
C ARG A 397 -14.37 35.86 25.72
N PRO A 398 -15.23 34.83 25.89
CA PRO A 398 -16.45 34.94 26.68
C PRO A 398 -16.25 34.69 28.18
N ALA A 399 -16.97 35.47 28.99
CA ALA A 399 -17.27 35.13 30.38
C ALA A 399 -18.60 34.37 30.44
N TYR A 400 -18.59 33.29 31.21
CA TYR A 400 -19.69 32.37 31.46
C TYR A 400 -20.74 33.00 32.38
N GLU A 401 -22.05 32.94 32.06
CA GLU A 401 -23.08 32.83 33.11
C GLU A 401 -24.47 32.35 32.64
N ARG A 402 -24.89 31.25 33.28
CA ARG A 402 -26.19 30.89 33.88
C ARG A 402 -27.51 31.04 33.10
N GLN A 403 -27.92 29.87 32.58
CA GLN A 403 -29.18 29.16 32.78
C GLN A 403 -30.32 29.86 33.57
N GLY A 404 -31.46 30.05 32.90
CA GLY A 404 -32.74 30.47 33.51
C GLY A 404 -33.93 29.98 32.69
N ARG A 405 -34.65 29.00 33.24
CA ARG A 405 -35.75 28.20 32.67
C ARG A 405 -37.09 28.96 32.77
N ARG A 406 -37.89 29.09 31.69
CA ARG A 406 -39.37 28.94 31.73
C ARG A 406 -40.07 28.95 30.34
N ARG A 407 -40.74 27.83 30.08
CA ARG A 407 -41.92 27.54 29.22
C ARG A 407 -43.00 28.65 29.30
N ARG A 408 -43.97 28.87 28.38
CA ARG A 408 -44.54 28.11 27.25
C ARG A 408 -45.56 29.00 26.48
N VAL A 409 -45.81 28.62 25.21
CA VAL A 409 -47.06 28.74 24.41
C VAL A 409 -47.46 30.12 23.84
N LEU A 410 -47.23 30.33 22.54
CA LEU A 410 -48.24 30.36 21.45
C LEU A 410 -47.58 30.88 20.17
N GLY A 411 -47.49 30.05 19.13
CA GLY A 411 -46.92 30.46 17.84
C GLY A 411 -46.79 29.34 16.80
N VAL A 412 -47.66 28.33 16.86
CA VAL A 412 -47.59 27.13 16.00
C VAL A 412 -47.92 27.43 14.53
N VAL A 413 -48.55 28.57 14.21
CA VAL A 413 -49.05 28.83 12.85
C VAL A 413 -47.96 29.37 11.90
N ALA A 414 -46.95 30.08 12.40
CA ALA A 414 -45.86 30.60 11.57
C ALA A 414 -44.74 29.57 11.32
N VAL A 415 -44.52 28.67 12.28
CA VAL A 415 -43.54 27.57 12.17
C VAL A 415 -44.04 26.52 11.18
N CYS A 416 -45.34 26.19 11.16
CA CYS A 416 -45.88 25.31 10.12
C CYS A 416 -45.84 25.94 8.72
N ALA A 417 -46.07 27.25 8.56
CA ALA A 417 -46.00 27.88 7.23
C ALA A 417 -44.56 27.98 6.70
N VAL A 418 -43.58 28.29 7.56
CA VAL A 418 -42.16 28.33 7.18
C VAL A 418 -41.60 26.92 7.00
N LEU A 419 -41.95 25.95 7.84
CA LEU A 419 -41.58 24.55 7.63
C LEU A 419 -42.28 23.94 6.43
N LEU A 420 -43.50 24.34 6.09
CA LEU A 420 -44.22 23.86 4.90
C LEU A 420 -43.68 24.52 3.62
N VAL A 421 -43.26 25.79 3.67
CA VAL A 421 -42.54 26.44 2.55
C VAL A 421 -41.13 25.88 2.40
N ILE A 422 -40.42 25.60 3.51
CA ILE A 422 -39.11 24.90 3.49
C ILE A 422 -39.30 23.45 3.02
N TYR A 423 -40.36 22.75 3.42
CA TYR A 423 -40.66 21.38 2.99
C TYR A 423 -41.09 21.33 1.52
N VAL A 424 -41.89 22.28 1.04
CA VAL A 424 -42.30 22.39 -0.36
C VAL A 424 -41.13 22.85 -1.24
N LEU A 425 -40.25 23.73 -0.74
CA LEU A 425 -39.02 24.11 -1.45
C LEU A 425 -37.95 23.02 -1.40
N TYR A 426 -37.88 22.24 -0.32
CA TYR A 426 -37.09 21.00 -0.25
C TYR A 426 -37.64 20.06 -1.32
N GLN A 427 -38.88 19.61 -1.23
CA GLN A 427 -39.51 18.71 -2.23
C GLN A 427 -39.53 19.24 -3.68
N ALA A 428 -39.42 20.55 -3.92
CA ALA A 428 -39.35 21.14 -5.27
C ALA A 428 -37.91 21.33 -5.80
N PHE A 429 -36.88 21.24 -4.96
CA PHE A 429 -35.46 21.41 -5.35
C PHE A 429 -34.55 20.23 -4.96
N SER A 430 -34.92 19.41 -3.98
CA SER A 430 -34.51 18.02 -3.90
C SER A 430 -35.43 17.25 -4.82
N GLY A 431 -34.94 16.88 -6.01
CA GLY A 431 -35.53 15.76 -6.74
C GLY A 431 -35.69 14.55 -5.80
N PRO A 432 -36.59 13.61 -6.10
CA PRO A 432 -36.85 12.47 -5.22
C PRO A 432 -35.51 11.89 -4.76
N ASP A 433 -35.28 11.89 -3.45
CA ASP A 433 -34.00 11.56 -2.82
C ASP A 433 -33.44 10.30 -3.48
N ALA A 434 -32.38 10.44 -4.28
CA ALA A 434 -31.68 9.29 -4.82
C ALA A 434 -31.10 8.55 -3.61
N GLN A 435 -31.75 7.46 -3.24
CA GLN A 435 -31.40 6.73 -2.04
C GLN A 435 -30.03 6.12 -2.28
N ARG A 436 -29.03 6.53 -1.48
CA ARG A 436 -27.72 5.86 -1.50
C ARG A 436 -27.88 4.50 -0.85
N VAL A 437 -27.65 3.45 -1.63
CA VAL A 437 -27.72 2.06 -1.20
C VAL A 437 -26.43 1.35 -1.54
N ASP A 438 -26.02 0.43 -0.68
CA ASP A 438 -24.87 -0.43 -0.94
C ASP A 438 -25.24 -1.51 -1.96
N VAL A 439 -24.66 -1.46 -3.15
CA VAL A 439 -24.83 -2.48 -4.20
C VAL A 439 -23.78 -3.59 -4.12
N HIS A 440 -22.85 -3.55 -3.16
CA HIS A 440 -21.87 -4.61 -2.93
C HIS A 440 -21.47 -4.68 -1.46
N SER A 441 -22.43 -5.07 -0.62
CA SER A 441 -22.25 -5.26 0.82
C SER A 441 -21.68 -6.64 1.15
N ARG A 442 -21.32 -6.88 2.41
CA ARG A 442 -20.81 -8.20 2.83
C ARG A 442 -21.83 -9.32 2.71
N THR A 443 -23.10 -9.00 2.95
CA THR A 443 -24.19 -9.97 2.94
C THR A 443 -25.10 -9.69 1.75
N LEU A 444 -25.32 -10.67 0.87
CA LEU A 444 -26.10 -10.48 -0.36
C LEU A 444 -27.51 -9.95 -0.11
N THR A 445 -28.10 -10.24 1.06
CA THR A 445 -29.44 -9.76 1.45
C THR A 445 -29.51 -8.28 1.77
N ASP A 446 -28.37 -7.64 2.05
CA ASP A 446 -28.30 -6.21 2.37
C ASP A 446 -28.20 -5.36 1.10
N ASN A 447 -27.92 -6.00 -0.04
CA ASN A 447 -27.93 -5.35 -1.35
C ASN A 447 -29.36 -5.08 -1.83
N PRO A 448 -29.58 -4.04 -2.67
CA PRO A 448 -30.83 -3.90 -3.38
C PRO A 448 -31.09 -5.10 -4.30
N PRO A 449 -32.35 -5.36 -4.68
CA PRO A 449 -32.65 -6.42 -5.64
C PRO A 449 -32.02 -6.12 -7.01
N ALA A 450 -31.70 -7.17 -7.77
CA ALA A 450 -31.42 -7.03 -9.19
C ALA A 450 -32.60 -6.31 -9.87
N GLY A 451 -32.28 -5.34 -10.71
CA GLY A 451 -33.22 -4.38 -11.31
C GLY A 451 -33.12 -2.99 -10.71
N ALA A 452 -32.22 -2.76 -9.74
CA ALA A 452 -31.95 -1.43 -9.21
C ALA A 452 -31.20 -0.56 -10.24
N CYS A 453 -31.67 0.67 -10.44
CA CYS A 453 -31.15 1.59 -11.44
C CYS A 453 -30.25 2.67 -10.81
N VAL A 454 -28.97 2.65 -11.17
CA VAL A 454 -27.92 3.54 -10.65
C VAL A 454 -27.97 4.87 -11.38
N ALA A 455 -28.11 5.95 -10.62
CA ALA A 455 -28.28 7.28 -11.17
C ALA A 455 -27.05 7.73 -11.96
N GLU A 456 -25.88 7.83 -11.32
CA GLU A 456 -24.67 8.48 -11.85
C GLU A 456 -23.51 7.48 -12.00
N ALA A 457 -22.69 7.67 -13.04
CA ALA A 457 -21.50 6.85 -13.29
C ALA A 457 -20.43 6.98 -12.19
N ALA A 458 -20.25 8.20 -11.68
CA ALA A 458 -19.24 8.50 -10.65
C ALA A 458 -19.48 7.66 -9.39
N ASP A 459 -20.74 7.53 -8.96
CA ASP A 459 -21.10 6.74 -7.79
C ASP A 459 -20.62 5.28 -7.87
N TRP A 460 -20.59 4.70 -9.08
CA TRP A 460 -20.13 3.33 -9.32
C TRP A 460 -18.59 3.23 -9.50
N ARG A 461 -18.00 4.14 -10.28
CA ARG A 461 -16.58 4.09 -10.66
C ARG A 461 -15.62 4.61 -9.58
N ASP A 462 -16.13 5.29 -8.55
CA ASP A 462 -15.33 5.80 -7.42
C ASP A 462 -14.83 4.69 -6.46
N GLY A 463 -15.07 3.41 -6.78
CA GLY A 463 -14.65 2.26 -5.97
C GLY A 463 -15.47 2.07 -4.69
N ASN A 464 -16.58 2.79 -4.56
CA ASN A 464 -17.53 2.69 -3.46
C ASN A 464 -18.67 1.74 -3.86
N SER A 465 -19.08 0.88 -2.94
CA SER A 465 -20.25 0.03 -3.13
C SER A 465 -21.56 0.78 -2.87
N ALA A 466 -21.54 1.94 -2.19
CA ALA A 466 -22.73 2.76 -1.98
C ALA A 466 -23.02 3.71 -3.15
N VAL A 467 -24.05 3.42 -3.93
CA VAL A 467 -24.46 4.18 -5.12
C VAL A 467 -25.84 4.80 -4.97
N SER A 468 -26.08 5.91 -5.66
CA SER A 468 -27.41 6.54 -5.68
C SER A 468 -28.32 5.76 -6.64
N VAL A 469 -29.44 5.24 -6.13
CA VAL A 469 -30.43 4.50 -6.93
C VAL A 469 -31.68 5.36 -7.17
N VAL A 470 -32.23 5.27 -8.37
CA VAL A 470 -33.45 5.97 -8.84
C VAL A 470 -34.46 4.95 -9.38
N ASP A 471 -35.71 5.38 -9.58
CA ASP A 471 -36.70 4.58 -10.30
C ASP A 471 -36.23 4.38 -11.75
N CYS A 472 -36.30 3.15 -12.27
CA CYS A 472 -35.86 2.84 -13.63
C CYS A 472 -36.66 3.57 -14.72
N ALA A 473 -37.84 4.13 -14.42
CA ALA A 473 -38.56 5.02 -15.32
C ALA A 473 -37.85 6.39 -15.51
N GLU A 474 -36.95 6.75 -14.59
CA GLU A 474 -36.10 7.94 -14.66
C GLU A 474 -34.80 7.67 -15.45
N GLU A 475 -34.06 8.74 -15.77
CA GLU A 475 -32.77 8.61 -16.44
C GLU A 475 -31.72 8.05 -15.47
N HIS A 476 -31.15 6.91 -15.82
CA HIS A 476 -30.13 6.25 -15.03
C HIS A 476 -28.96 5.81 -15.92
N TRP A 477 -27.79 5.66 -15.31
CA TRP A 477 -26.55 5.31 -15.98
C TRP A 477 -26.32 3.81 -16.09
N ALA A 478 -26.76 3.02 -15.11
CA ALA A 478 -26.64 1.57 -15.13
C ALA A 478 -27.81 0.87 -14.42
N GLU A 479 -28.03 -0.40 -14.72
CA GLU A 479 -28.97 -1.27 -14.00
C GLU A 479 -28.22 -2.47 -13.43
N VAL A 480 -28.37 -2.73 -12.12
CA VAL A 480 -27.81 -3.93 -11.47
C VAL A 480 -28.55 -5.15 -11.97
N VAL A 481 -27.89 -6.04 -12.71
CA VAL A 481 -28.53 -7.19 -13.36
C VAL A 481 -28.39 -8.50 -12.58
N ALA A 482 -27.34 -8.64 -11.76
CA ALA A 482 -27.12 -9.85 -10.98
C ALA A 482 -26.09 -9.69 -9.87
N TYR A 483 -26.14 -10.64 -8.93
CA TYR A 483 -25.09 -10.93 -7.96
C TYR A 483 -24.62 -12.37 -8.19
N LEU A 484 -23.36 -12.56 -8.59
CA LEU A 484 -22.86 -13.85 -9.06
C LEU A 484 -21.75 -14.38 -8.15
N PRO A 485 -21.87 -15.60 -7.60
CA PRO A 485 -20.80 -16.17 -6.78
C PRO A 485 -19.54 -16.41 -7.62
N LEU A 486 -18.39 -16.01 -7.08
CA LEU A 486 -17.05 -16.19 -7.65
C LEU A 486 -16.37 -17.45 -7.11
N ALA A 487 -16.79 -17.93 -5.94
CA ALA A 487 -16.32 -19.17 -5.34
C ALA A 487 -17.48 -20.00 -4.78
N THR A 488 -17.38 -21.32 -4.86
CA THR A 488 -18.33 -22.25 -4.25
C THR A 488 -17.78 -22.76 -2.93
N GLY A 489 -17.75 -21.86 -1.93
CA GLY A 489 -17.24 -22.15 -0.58
C GLY A 489 -15.87 -21.52 -0.30
N PRO A 490 -15.23 -21.89 0.83
CA PRO A 490 -13.95 -21.33 1.23
C PRO A 490 -12.86 -21.76 0.25
N ALA A 491 -12.44 -20.82 -0.60
CA ALA A 491 -11.36 -20.97 -1.56
C ALA A 491 -10.25 -19.96 -1.23
N GLU A 492 -8.99 -20.34 -1.48
CA GLU A 492 -7.88 -19.39 -1.41
C GLU A 492 -8.11 -18.26 -2.43
N TYR A 493 -7.79 -17.02 -2.04
CA TYR A 493 -7.91 -15.88 -2.94
C TYR A 493 -7.04 -16.07 -4.18
N PRO A 494 -7.60 -16.13 -5.40
CA PRO A 494 -6.85 -16.49 -6.60
C PRO A 494 -5.99 -15.34 -7.16
N GLY A 495 -5.98 -14.18 -6.49
CA GLY A 495 -5.32 -12.96 -6.94
C GLY A 495 -6.28 -12.01 -7.66
N VAL A 496 -6.00 -10.71 -7.59
CA VAL A 496 -6.89 -9.64 -8.11
C VAL A 496 -7.18 -9.78 -9.60
N GLU A 497 -6.17 -10.19 -10.38
CA GLU A 497 -6.30 -10.37 -11.82
C GLU A 497 -7.29 -11.50 -12.14
N GLU A 498 -7.21 -12.63 -11.44
CA GLU A 498 -8.11 -13.76 -11.69
C GLU A 498 -9.55 -13.45 -11.24
N VAL A 499 -9.71 -12.80 -10.08
CA VAL A 499 -11.02 -12.38 -9.57
C VAL A 499 -11.68 -11.40 -10.52
N SER A 500 -10.96 -10.37 -10.98
CA SER A 500 -11.49 -9.38 -11.93
C SER A 500 -11.96 -10.02 -13.23
N ARG A 501 -11.15 -10.89 -13.82
CA ARG A 501 -11.48 -11.58 -15.08
C ARG A 501 -12.67 -12.51 -14.93
N LEU A 502 -12.71 -13.29 -13.84
CA LEU A 502 -13.82 -14.20 -13.55
C LEU A 502 -15.12 -13.43 -13.34
N ALA A 503 -15.07 -12.34 -12.57
CA ALA A 503 -16.22 -11.49 -12.33
C ALA A 503 -16.74 -10.87 -13.63
N THR A 504 -15.84 -10.33 -14.46
CA THR A 504 -16.19 -9.76 -15.78
C THR A 504 -16.81 -10.80 -16.70
N PHE A 505 -16.22 -11.99 -16.78
CA PHE A 505 -16.75 -13.09 -17.58
C PHE A 505 -18.14 -13.54 -17.15
N LEU A 506 -18.34 -13.81 -15.85
CA LEU A 506 -19.63 -14.25 -15.33
C LEU A 506 -20.70 -13.16 -15.52
N CYS A 507 -20.36 -11.90 -15.30
CA CYS A 507 -21.29 -10.80 -15.50
C CYS A 507 -21.63 -10.61 -17.00
N ALA A 508 -20.65 -10.75 -17.91
CA ALA A 508 -20.89 -10.69 -19.35
C ALA A 508 -21.74 -11.87 -19.86
N GLU A 509 -21.49 -13.10 -19.36
CA GLU A 509 -22.34 -14.28 -19.60
C GLU A 509 -23.79 -13.99 -19.15
N LYS A 510 -23.94 -13.28 -18.02
CA LYS A 510 -25.25 -12.91 -17.48
C LYS A 510 -25.97 -11.87 -18.33
N LEU A 511 -25.27 -10.86 -18.86
CA LEU A 511 -25.85 -9.90 -19.81
C LEU A 511 -26.36 -10.63 -21.07
N ALA A 512 -25.59 -11.59 -21.58
CA ALA A 512 -25.98 -12.40 -22.73
C ALA A 512 -27.26 -13.21 -22.44
N GLN A 513 -27.39 -13.81 -21.24
CA GLN A 513 -28.62 -14.51 -20.79
C GLN A 513 -29.86 -13.62 -20.77
N PHE A 514 -29.71 -12.31 -20.53
CA PHE A 514 -30.77 -11.32 -20.63
C PHE A 514 -31.00 -10.81 -22.07
N SER A 515 -30.33 -11.39 -23.07
CA SER A 515 -30.37 -10.97 -24.48
C SER A 515 -30.00 -9.50 -24.68
N LEU A 516 -29.15 -8.96 -23.79
CA LEU A 516 -28.64 -7.60 -23.91
C LEU A 516 -27.56 -7.57 -25.00
N SER A 517 -27.78 -6.78 -26.05
CA SER A 517 -26.84 -6.67 -27.16
C SER A 517 -25.51 -6.07 -26.69
N PRO A 518 -24.36 -6.72 -26.93
CA PRO A 518 -23.04 -6.20 -26.56
C PRO A 518 -22.63 -4.95 -27.36
N GLN A 519 -23.38 -4.60 -28.42
CA GLN A 519 -23.21 -3.35 -29.16
C GLN A 519 -23.90 -2.17 -28.47
N THR A 520 -24.89 -2.44 -27.61
CA THR A 520 -25.67 -1.42 -26.90
C THR A 520 -25.28 -1.34 -25.45
N TYR A 521 -25.02 -2.48 -24.82
CA TYR A 521 -24.71 -2.58 -23.40
C TYR A 521 -23.31 -3.13 -23.17
N ASP A 522 -22.68 -2.63 -22.12
CA ASP A 522 -21.44 -3.12 -21.55
C ASP A 522 -21.66 -3.50 -20.09
N VAL A 523 -20.75 -4.31 -19.57
CA VAL A 523 -20.78 -4.73 -18.17
C VAL A 523 -19.89 -3.85 -17.32
N GLU A 524 -20.40 -3.49 -16.16
CA GLU A 524 -19.65 -2.86 -15.08
C GLU A 524 -19.70 -3.77 -13.86
N VAL A 525 -18.57 -3.94 -13.17
CA VAL A 525 -18.43 -4.99 -12.17
C VAL A 525 -17.81 -4.44 -10.89
N ILE A 526 -18.41 -4.80 -9.76
CA ILE A 526 -17.80 -4.67 -8.44
C ILE A 526 -17.58 -6.09 -7.92
N TYR A 527 -16.39 -6.39 -7.40
CA TYR A 527 -16.04 -7.73 -6.90
C TYR A 527 -15.31 -7.65 -5.56
N THR A 528 -15.39 -8.73 -4.80
CA THR A 528 -14.79 -8.83 -3.46
C THR A 528 -13.26 -8.76 -3.52
N GLY A 529 -12.66 -7.84 -2.78
CA GLY A 529 -11.20 -7.75 -2.62
C GLY A 529 -10.66 -8.80 -1.63
N GLN A 530 -9.34 -8.98 -1.58
CA GLN A 530 -8.70 -10.03 -0.75
C GLN A 530 -9.13 -10.00 0.74
N ILE A 531 -9.26 -8.81 1.33
CA ILE A 531 -9.60 -8.67 2.76
C ILE A 531 -10.98 -9.27 3.06
N ASP A 532 -11.96 -8.98 2.22
CA ASP A 532 -13.33 -9.49 2.38
C ASP A 532 -13.39 -10.96 1.90
N TRP A 533 -12.58 -11.34 0.92
CA TRP A 533 -12.46 -12.74 0.46
C TRP A 533 -11.99 -13.68 1.59
N ASP A 534 -11.01 -13.22 2.37
CA ASP A 534 -10.41 -13.98 3.47
C ASP A 534 -11.25 -13.92 4.77
N ALA A 535 -12.31 -13.11 4.82
CA ALA A 535 -13.05 -12.79 6.05
C ALA A 535 -13.89 -13.95 6.64
N GLN A 536 -13.88 -15.16 6.05
CA GLN A 536 -14.67 -16.33 6.49
C GLN A 536 -16.15 -16.02 6.78
N ASP A 537 -16.77 -15.20 5.93
CA ASP A 537 -18.19 -14.84 6.02
C ASP A 537 -19.09 -16.02 5.57
N PRO A 538 -20.30 -16.20 6.12
CA PRO A 538 -21.29 -17.17 5.63
C PRO A 538 -21.69 -17.04 4.16
N ASP A 539 -21.61 -15.84 3.57
CA ASP A 539 -21.97 -15.63 2.17
C ASP A 539 -20.80 -15.89 1.20
N PRO A 540 -21.04 -16.48 0.02
CA PRO A 540 -19.98 -16.74 -0.95
C PRO A 540 -19.46 -15.44 -1.53
N ASN A 541 -18.13 -15.32 -1.66
CA ASN A 541 -17.49 -14.24 -2.43
C ASN A 541 -18.17 -14.10 -3.79
N TYR A 542 -18.61 -12.89 -4.13
CA TYR A 542 -19.48 -12.67 -5.28
C TYR A 542 -19.07 -11.40 -6.06
N ALA A 543 -19.65 -11.24 -7.25
CA ALA A 543 -19.55 -10.05 -8.07
C ALA A 543 -20.94 -9.41 -8.22
N THR A 544 -21.01 -8.08 -8.10
CA THR A 544 -22.17 -7.30 -8.52
C THR A 544 -21.99 -6.92 -9.98
N CYS A 545 -22.95 -7.32 -10.80
CA CYS A 545 -22.98 -7.04 -12.23
C CYS A 545 -23.97 -5.92 -12.52
N ALA A 546 -23.54 -4.87 -13.20
CA ALA A 546 -24.43 -3.86 -13.76
C ALA A 546 -24.30 -3.78 -15.28
N ALA A 547 -25.42 -3.63 -15.96
CA ALA A 547 -25.45 -3.30 -17.37
C ALA A 547 -25.46 -1.78 -17.50
N ARG A 548 -24.55 -1.22 -18.28
CA ARG A 548 -24.56 0.18 -18.72
C ARG A 548 -24.61 0.26 -20.23
N ARG A 549 -24.88 1.43 -20.80
CA ARG A 549 -24.76 1.61 -22.25
C ARG A 549 -23.29 1.79 -22.68
N VAL A 550 -22.94 1.27 -23.86
CA VAL A 550 -21.60 1.41 -24.44
C VAL A 550 -21.26 2.87 -24.73
N ASP A 551 -22.24 3.70 -25.08
CA ASP A 551 -22.07 5.14 -25.33
C ASP A 551 -22.07 6.00 -24.06
N ASP A 552 -22.08 5.38 -22.88
CA ASP A 552 -22.09 6.00 -21.54
C ASP A 552 -23.28 6.95 -21.31
N LYS A 553 -24.29 6.92 -22.20
CA LYS A 553 -25.50 7.76 -22.07
C LYS A 553 -26.50 7.12 -21.14
N ARG A 554 -27.10 7.96 -20.31
CA ARG A 554 -28.24 7.60 -19.48
C ARG A 554 -29.45 7.22 -20.32
N TRP A 555 -30.30 6.34 -19.81
CA TRP A 555 -31.55 5.94 -20.46
C TRP A 555 -32.70 5.77 -19.46
N LYS A 556 -33.91 5.59 -20.00
CA LYS A 556 -35.13 5.33 -19.24
C LYS A 556 -35.67 3.95 -19.59
N GLY A 557 -36.21 3.25 -18.60
CA GLY A 557 -36.73 1.88 -18.71
C GLY A 557 -35.69 0.84 -18.31
N GLN A 558 -36.16 -0.40 -18.11
CA GLN A 558 -35.29 -1.50 -17.68
C GLN A 558 -34.63 -2.18 -18.87
N ALA A 559 -33.34 -2.48 -18.74
CA ALA A 559 -32.59 -3.38 -19.59
C ALA A 559 -33.12 -4.83 -19.44
N MET A 560 -33.46 -5.29 -18.23
CA MET A 560 -33.92 -6.67 -17.97
C MET A 560 -35.37 -7.00 -18.41
N GLY A 561 -35.89 -6.32 -19.45
CA GLY A 561 -37.31 -6.37 -19.84
C GLY A 561 -37.82 -7.65 -20.52
N ALA A 562 -37.00 -8.66 -20.75
CA ALA A 562 -37.41 -9.94 -21.34
C ALA A 562 -36.70 -11.10 -20.63
N GLY A 563 -37.46 -12.09 -20.17
CA GLY A 563 -37.00 -13.12 -19.22
C GLY A 563 -35.64 -13.74 -19.53
N SER A 564 -34.89 -14.07 -18.47
CA SER A 564 -33.60 -14.74 -18.60
C SER A 564 -33.77 -16.09 -19.30
N GLY A 565 -33.07 -16.29 -20.41
CA GLY A 565 -32.94 -17.63 -20.98
C GLY A 565 -32.03 -18.49 -20.10
N ASN A 566 -32.37 -19.77 -19.91
CA ASN A 566 -31.47 -20.75 -19.28
C ASN A 566 -30.37 -21.25 -20.24
N ALA A 567 -30.25 -20.64 -21.42
CA ALA A 567 -29.19 -20.99 -22.37
C ALA A 567 -27.86 -20.46 -21.85
N GLN A 568 -26.84 -21.31 -21.81
CA GLN A 568 -25.47 -20.85 -21.72
C GLN A 568 -25.14 -20.13 -23.03
N LEU A 569 -24.87 -18.83 -22.93
CA LEU A 569 -24.59 -17.95 -24.07
C LEU A 569 -23.19 -17.40 -23.94
N ALA A 570 -22.53 -17.16 -25.08
CA ALA A 570 -21.17 -16.64 -25.08
C ALA A 570 -21.11 -15.22 -24.50
N ALA A 571 -20.17 -15.01 -23.59
CA ALA A 571 -19.79 -13.70 -23.08
C ALA A 571 -18.99 -12.94 -24.15
N SER A 572 -19.35 -11.69 -24.44
CA SER A 572 -18.61 -10.87 -25.40
C SER A 572 -17.47 -10.13 -24.68
N MET A 573 -16.22 -10.55 -24.90
CA MET A 573 -15.05 -10.01 -24.19
C MET A 573 -13.84 -9.80 -25.11
N PRO A 574 -12.99 -8.78 -24.88
CA PRO A 574 -11.78 -8.56 -25.66
C PRO A 574 -10.68 -9.54 -25.24
N LEU A 575 -9.93 -10.13 -26.19
CA LEU A 575 -8.77 -10.95 -25.83
C LEU A 575 -7.57 -10.12 -25.33
N THR A 576 -7.52 -8.84 -25.69
CA THR A 576 -6.48 -7.90 -25.28
C THR A 576 -7.12 -6.55 -24.96
N SER A 577 -6.74 -5.91 -23.84
CA SER A 577 -7.22 -4.58 -23.45
C SER A 577 -6.08 -3.57 -23.29
N ARG A 578 -6.41 -2.28 -23.50
CA ARG A 578 -5.51 -1.15 -23.23
C ARG A 578 -5.27 -0.96 -21.73
N GLU A 579 -6.21 -1.41 -20.91
CA GLU A 579 -6.18 -1.30 -19.44
C GLU A 579 -5.43 -2.49 -18.79
N GLY A 580 -4.80 -3.35 -19.60
CA GLY A 580 -4.02 -4.51 -19.14
C GLY A 580 -4.77 -5.82 -19.36
N ILE A 581 -4.59 -6.79 -18.46
CA ILE A 581 -5.21 -8.11 -18.56
C ILE A 581 -6.46 -8.27 -17.69
N LEU A 582 -6.86 -7.24 -16.94
CA LEU A 582 -7.97 -7.30 -15.98
C LEU A 582 -9.34 -7.49 -16.64
N GLU A 583 -9.50 -6.96 -17.86
CA GLU A 583 -10.73 -7.06 -18.65
C GLU A 583 -10.73 -8.26 -19.61
N ASN A 584 -9.61 -9.00 -19.68
CA ASN A 584 -9.50 -10.14 -20.57
C ASN A 584 -10.27 -11.35 -19.99
N PRO A 585 -10.58 -12.37 -20.81
CA PRO A 585 -11.21 -13.58 -20.31
C PRO A 585 -10.36 -14.34 -19.28
N PRO A 586 -10.99 -15.10 -18.36
CA PRO A 586 -10.28 -15.97 -17.43
C PRO A 586 -9.39 -16.98 -18.15
N ILE A 587 -8.27 -17.34 -17.52
CA ILE A 587 -7.43 -18.42 -18.03
C ILE A 587 -8.21 -19.72 -17.94
N GLY A 588 -8.18 -20.52 -19.00
CA GLY A 588 -8.95 -21.74 -19.09
C GLY A 588 -10.41 -21.55 -19.51
N SER A 589 -10.85 -20.34 -19.87
CA SER A 589 -12.05 -20.12 -20.70
C SER A 589 -11.74 -20.33 -22.19
N CYS A 590 -12.78 -20.34 -23.02
CA CYS A 590 -12.67 -20.79 -24.40
C CYS A 590 -13.32 -19.85 -25.42
N VAL A 591 -12.71 -19.70 -26.60
CA VAL A 591 -13.21 -18.88 -27.70
C VAL A 591 -14.13 -19.74 -28.58
N GLU A 592 -15.39 -19.35 -28.73
CA GLU A 592 -16.41 -20.16 -29.42
C GLU A 592 -16.11 -20.31 -30.93
N VAL A 593 -15.77 -19.21 -31.59
CA VAL A 593 -15.62 -19.13 -33.05
C VAL A 593 -14.16 -18.96 -33.46
N VAL A 594 -13.82 -19.52 -34.62
CA VAL A 594 -12.54 -19.27 -35.28
C VAL A 594 -12.45 -17.79 -35.65
N GLN A 595 -11.39 -17.11 -35.22
CA GLN A 595 -11.09 -15.75 -35.67
C GLN A 595 -9.88 -15.79 -36.60
N PRO A 596 -10.10 -15.76 -37.93
CA PRO A 596 -9.02 -15.58 -38.87
C PRO A 596 -8.69 -14.08 -38.96
N GLU A 597 -7.42 -13.76 -38.74
CA GLU A 597 -6.76 -12.57 -39.29
C GLU A 597 -7.07 -11.21 -38.62
N ALA A 598 -6.21 -10.88 -37.65
CA ALA A 598 -5.65 -9.54 -37.39
C ALA A 598 -6.48 -8.46 -36.65
N LYS A 599 -7.66 -8.77 -36.09
CA LYS A 599 -8.39 -7.82 -35.21
C LYS A 599 -8.74 -8.40 -33.84
N TRP A 600 -7.70 -8.71 -33.08
CA TRP A 600 -7.82 -9.19 -31.70
C TRP A 600 -8.32 -8.14 -30.70
N ASP A 601 -8.61 -6.91 -31.15
CA ASP A 601 -9.24 -5.84 -30.38
C ASP A 601 -10.77 -5.91 -30.35
N GLU A 602 -11.41 -6.70 -31.21
CA GLU A 602 -12.85 -6.89 -31.16
C GLU A 602 -13.26 -7.87 -30.04
N LYS A 603 -14.41 -7.61 -29.40
CA LYS A 603 -14.95 -8.51 -28.38
C LYS A 603 -15.36 -9.84 -29.03
N LEU A 604 -14.78 -10.93 -28.54
CA LEU A 604 -15.03 -12.29 -29.04
C LEU A 604 -16.09 -13.01 -28.20
N PRO A 605 -16.81 -13.99 -28.78
CA PRO A 605 -17.67 -14.87 -28.01
C PRO A 605 -16.81 -15.84 -27.19
N ILE A 606 -16.83 -15.66 -25.87
CA ILE A 606 -16.13 -16.48 -24.90
C ILE A 606 -17.13 -17.37 -24.17
N VAL A 607 -16.86 -18.67 -24.17
CA VAL A 607 -17.69 -19.70 -23.55
C VAL A 607 -16.88 -20.46 -22.50
N ARG A 608 -17.61 -21.19 -21.66
CA ARG A 608 -17.01 -22.22 -20.79
C ARG A 608 -16.54 -23.38 -21.68
N CYS A 609 -15.42 -24.01 -21.32
CA CYS A 609 -14.82 -25.03 -22.19
C CYS A 609 -15.61 -26.34 -22.26
N ASP A 610 -16.64 -26.55 -21.43
CA ASP A 610 -17.58 -27.66 -21.58
C ASP A 610 -18.52 -27.51 -22.79
N GLN A 611 -18.63 -26.31 -23.35
CA GLN A 611 -19.34 -26.03 -24.59
C GLN A 611 -18.45 -26.27 -25.82
N PRO A 612 -19.03 -26.49 -27.02
CA PRO A 612 -18.27 -26.48 -28.27
C PRO A 612 -17.53 -25.14 -28.46
N HIS A 613 -16.22 -25.20 -28.67
CA HIS A 613 -15.37 -24.03 -28.85
C HIS A 613 -14.20 -24.32 -29.79
N TRP A 614 -13.63 -23.29 -30.40
CA TRP A 614 -12.47 -23.39 -31.27
C TRP A 614 -11.15 -23.46 -30.51
N ALA A 615 -10.96 -22.62 -29.48
CA ALA A 615 -9.69 -22.53 -28.78
C ALA A 615 -9.84 -22.35 -27.27
N GLN A 616 -8.92 -22.91 -26.48
CA GLN A 616 -8.77 -22.63 -25.05
C GLN A 616 -7.71 -21.56 -24.80
N ILE A 617 -8.00 -20.63 -23.89
CA ILE A 617 -7.06 -19.59 -23.47
C ILE A 617 -6.08 -20.19 -22.45
N LEU A 618 -4.83 -20.38 -22.84
CA LEU A 618 -3.78 -20.96 -21.98
C LEU A 618 -3.20 -19.97 -20.98
N GLY A 619 -3.24 -18.68 -21.32
CA GLY A 619 -2.69 -17.61 -20.48
C GLY A 619 -2.29 -16.38 -21.26
N TYR A 620 -1.88 -15.36 -20.52
CA TYR A 620 -1.41 -14.08 -21.05
C TYR A 620 0.10 -13.95 -20.81
N ARG A 621 0.82 -13.41 -21.78
CA ARG A 621 2.28 -13.22 -21.70
C ARG A 621 2.64 -11.79 -22.08
N GLN A 622 3.50 -11.17 -21.28
CA GLN A 622 4.04 -9.87 -21.63
C GLN A 622 5.15 -10.04 -22.68
N VAL A 623 5.13 -9.21 -23.71
CA VAL A 623 6.23 -9.05 -24.66
C VAL A 623 6.75 -7.62 -24.58
N THR A 624 8.06 -7.45 -24.72
CA THR A 624 8.74 -6.15 -24.59
C THR A 624 9.38 -5.73 -25.91
N GLY A 625 9.13 -4.49 -26.33
CA GLY A 625 9.70 -3.87 -27.52
C GLY A 625 11.06 -3.20 -27.27
N PRO A 626 11.58 -2.44 -28.26
CA PRO A 626 10.88 -1.92 -29.44
C PRO A 626 10.68 -2.95 -30.56
N TRP A 627 9.59 -2.84 -31.30
CA TRP A 627 9.29 -3.66 -32.49
C TRP A 627 9.43 -2.83 -33.77
N SER A 628 10.04 -3.39 -34.81
CA SER A 628 10.25 -2.71 -36.09
C SER A 628 8.99 -2.65 -36.95
N ASP A 629 8.16 -3.68 -36.87
CA ASP A 629 6.94 -3.89 -37.65
C ASP A 629 6.03 -4.92 -36.95
N GLU A 630 4.87 -5.18 -37.54
CA GLU A 630 3.90 -6.15 -37.01
C GLU A 630 4.44 -7.59 -37.02
N ALA A 631 5.30 -7.93 -37.99
CA ALA A 631 5.91 -9.26 -38.06
C ALA A 631 6.84 -9.52 -36.87
N ALA A 632 7.56 -8.49 -36.39
CA ALA A 632 8.42 -8.59 -35.23
C ALA A 632 7.64 -8.85 -33.93
N VAL A 633 6.51 -8.17 -33.72
CA VAL A 633 5.67 -8.46 -32.53
C VAL A 633 4.99 -9.82 -32.64
N ALA A 634 4.51 -10.19 -33.83
CA ALA A 634 3.91 -11.51 -34.08
C ALA A 634 4.90 -12.64 -33.77
N GLN A 635 6.17 -12.50 -34.20
CA GLN A 635 7.22 -13.46 -33.90
C GLN A 635 7.48 -13.56 -32.39
N ALA A 636 7.60 -12.43 -31.69
CA ALA A 636 7.81 -12.40 -30.25
C ALA A 636 6.63 -13.04 -29.49
N ALA A 637 5.39 -12.73 -29.90
CA ALA A 637 4.16 -13.28 -29.35
C ALA A 637 4.10 -14.80 -29.51
N ASN A 638 4.38 -15.30 -30.72
CA ASN A 638 4.42 -16.72 -31.00
C ASN A 638 5.49 -17.44 -30.16
N LEU A 639 6.68 -16.86 -30.01
CA LEU A 639 7.76 -17.46 -29.19
C LEU A 639 7.35 -17.61 -27.72
N VAL A 640 6.75 -16.59 -27.11
CA VAL A 640 6.32 -16.68 -25.70
C VAL A 640 5.16 -17.65 -25.52
N CYS A 641 4.24 -17.73 -26.49
CA CYS A 641 3.12 -18.66 -26.45
C CYS A 641 3.54 -20.11 -26.69
N LEU A 642 4.52 -20.37 -27.56
CA LEU A 642 5.12 -21.69 -27.71
C LEU A 642 5.86 -22.12 -26.42
N GLY A 643 6.59 -21.20 -25.79
CA GLY A 643 7.18 -21.44 -24.47
C GLY A 643 6.13 -21.82 -23.43
N LEU A 644 4.99 -21.12 -23.44
CA LEU A 644 3.86 -21.45 -22.58
C LEU A 644 3.28 -22.83 -22.91
N ALA A 645 3.02 -23.14 -24.18
CA ALA A 645 2.51 -24.43 -24.65
C ALA A 645 3.42 -25.61 -24.26
N ASN A 646 4.74 -25.40 -24.25
CA ASN A 646 5.71 -26.41 -23.82
C ASN A 646 5.67 -26.63 -22.30
N SER A 647 5.66 -25.55 -21.50
CA SER A 647 5.43 -25.66 -20.04
C SER A 647 4.03 -26.24 -19.71
N GLN A 648 3.13 -25.96 -20.65
CA GLN A 648 1.81 -26.51 -20.94
C GLN A 648 1.68 -28.03 -20.98
N GLN A 649 2.69 -28.69 -21.55
CA GLN A 649 2.56 -30.02 -22.13
C GLN A 649 1.26 -30.14 -22.97
N VAL A 650 1.01 -29.15 -23.83
CA VAL A 650 -0.14 -29.19 -24.75
C VAL A 650 -0.03 -30.47 -25.60
N PRO A 651 -1.08 -31.32 -25.67
CA PRO A 651 -1.02 -32.59 -26.38
C PRO A 651 -0.78 -32.45 -27.88
N ASP A 652 -0.23 -33.50 -28.48
CA ASP A 652 -0.16 -33.64 -29.94
C ASP A 652 -1.58 -33.57 -30.55
N GLY A 653 -1.72 -32.93 -31.73
CA GLY A 653 -3.00 -32.66 -32.37
C GLY A 653 -3.60 -31.28 -32.05
N TYR A 654 -2.89 -30.48 -31.23
CA TYR A 654 -3.21 -29.09 -30.94
C TYR A 654 -2.05 -28.17 -31.30
N THR A 655 -2.39 -26.99 -31.82
CA THR A 655 -1.48 -25.90 -32.14
C THR A 655 -1.79 -24.69 -31.25
N VAL A 656 -0.77 -23.87 -30.98
CA VAL A 656 -0.92 -22.64 -30.22
C VAL A 656 -0.70 -21.41 -31.09
N THR A 657 -1.69 -20.52 -31.09
CA THR A 657 -1.68 -19.24 -31.79
C THR A 657 -1.63 -18.10 -30.78
N ALA A 658 -0.81 -17.08 -31.05
CA ALA A 658 -0.77 -15.88 -30.24
C ALA A 658 -1.72 -14.80 -30.79
N ALA A 659 -2.48 -14.17 -29.91
CA ALA A 659 -3.26 -12.97 -30.19
C ALA A 659 -2.58 -11.77 -29.51
N TRP A 660 -2.30 -10.71 -30.26
CA TRP A 660 -1.67 -9.49 -29.76
C TRP A 660 -2.51 -8.26 -30.10
N PRO A 661 -2.44 -7.18 -29.31
CA PRO A 661 -3.25 -6.00 -29.53
C PRO A 661 -2.80 -5.23 -30.79
N PRO A 662 -3.71 -4.56 -31.51
CA PRO A 662 -3.35 -3.74 -32.68
C PRO A 662 -2.60 -2.46 -32.31
N TRP A 663 -2.65 -2.02 -31.05
CA TRP A 663 -1.86 -0.90 -30.52
C TRP A 663 -0.46 -1.33 -30.02
N TRP A 664 0.09 -2.42 -30.55
CA TRP A 664 1.42 -2.93 -30.18
C TRP A 664 2.57 -1.93 -30.40
N ASN A 665 2.38 -0.94 -31.28
CA ASN A 665 3.39 0.09 -31.57
C ASN A 665 3.29 1.33 -30.69
N GLU A 666 2.33 1.40 -29.75
CA GLU A 666 2.17 2.55 -28.87
C GLU A 666 3.20 2.51 -27.71
N PRO A 667 3.89 3.62 -27.37
CA PRO A 667 5.04 3.62 -26.46
C PRO A 667 4.69 3.49 -24.95
N ALA A 668 3.42 3.36 -24.58
CA ALA A 668 2.96 3.65 -23.21
C ALA A 668 2.35 2.46 -22.43
N SER A 669 2.25 1.26 -23.00
CA SER A 669 1.62 0.12 -22.30
C SER A 669 2.38 -1.19 -22.51
N PRO A 670 2.49 -2.05 -21.47
CA PRO A 670 2.99 -3.40 -21.63
C PRO A 670 2.08 -4.19 -22.59
N VAL A 671 2.66 -4.72 -23.67
CA VAL A 671 1.92 -5.53 -24.66
C VAL A 671 1.73 -6.93 -24.09
N HIS A 672 0.49 -7.24 -23.70
CA HIS A 672 0.10 -8.57 -23.27
C HIS A 672 -0.49 -9.33 -24.45
N VAL A 673 0.04 -10.53 -24.72
CA VAL A 673 -0.42 -11.43 -25.75
C VAL A 673 -1.22 -12.57 -25.12
N ALA A 674 -2.36 -12.93 -25.72
CA ALA A 674 -3.15 -14.08 -25.31
C ALA A 674 -2.68 -15.31 -26.08
N CYS A 675 -2.42 -16.42 -25.39
CA CYS A 675 -2.00 -17.68 -25.99
C CYS A 675 -3.19 -18.62 -26.09
N LEU A 676 -3.59 -18.97 -27.31
CA LEU A 676 -4.77 -19.76 -27.62
C LEU A 676 -4.35 -21.13 -28.13
N ALA A 677 -4.85 -22.21 -27.54
CA ALA A 677 -4.62 -23.57 -28.02
C ALA A 677 -5.89 -24.09 -28.70
N HIS A 678 -5.74 -24.56 -29.93
CA HIS A 678 -6.83 -25.09 -30.77
C HIS A 678 -6.36 -26.35 -31.49
N ARG A 679 -7.30 -27.12 -32.04
CA ARG A 679 -6.96 -28.33 -32.81
C ARG A 679 -6.25 -27.97 -34.11
N ASP A 680 -5.35 -28.86 -34.55
CA ASP A 680 -4.62 -28.70 -35.81
C ASP A 680 -5.51 -28.65 -37.05
N ASP A 681 -6.74 -29.18 -36.96
CA ASP A 681 -7.74 -29.19 -38.02
C ASP A 681 -8.78 -28.05 -37.91
N ASP A 682 -8.59 -27.13 -36.96
CA ASP A 682 -9.47 -25.99 -36.64
C ASP A 682 -10.93 -26.37 -36.36
N GLN A 683 -11.21 -27.66 -36.10
CA GLN A 683 -12.55 -28.10 -35.73
C GLN A 683 -12.85 -27.76 -34.27
N PRO A 684 -14.10 -27.38 -33.94
CA PRO A 684 -14.49 -27.19 -32.54
C PRO A 684 -14.31 -28.47 -31.71
N PHE A 685 -14.06 -28.29 -30.42
CA PHE A 685 -14.01 -29.36 -29.43
C PHE A 685 -14.71 -28.94 -28.13
N SER A 686 -14.86 -29.87 -27.19
CA SER A 686 -15.45 -29.65 -25.87
C SER A 686 -14.60 -30.33 -24.80
N GLY A 687 -14.58 -29.74 -23.61
CA GLY A 687 -13.61 -30.03 -22.55
C GLY A 687 -12.34 -29.16 -22.67
N GLY A 688 -11.62 -29.01 -21.55
CA GLY A 688 -10.31 -28.36 -21.56
C GLY A 688 -9.24 -29.28 -22.17
N ILE A 689 -8.18 -28.68 -22.74
CA ILE A 689 -7.00 -29.36 -23.28
C ILE A 689 -6.16 -30.02 -22.17
N ARG A 690 -6.34 -29.56 -20.92
CA ARG A 690 -5.80 -30.18 -19.69
C ARG A 690 -6.92 -30.69 -18.80
N GLN A 691 -6.76 -31.91 -18.29
CA GLN A 691 -7.41 -32.41 -17.06
C GLN A 691 -6.36 -32.56 -15.97
#